data_AF-A0AAX2RFF4-F1
#
_entry.id   AF-A0AAX2RFF4-F1
#
_cell.length_a   1.000
_cell.length_b   1.000
_cell.length_c   1.000
_cell.angle_alpha   90.00
_cell.angle_beta   90.00
_cell.angle_gamma   90.00
#
_symmetry.space_group_name_H-M   'P 1'
#
loop_
_entity.id
_entity.type
_entity.pdbx_description
1 polymer ?
#
loop_
_entity_poly.entity_id
_entity_poly.type
_entity_poly.pdbx_seq_one_letter_code
_entity_poly.pdbx_strand_id
1 'polypeptide(L)'
;MPRNPLLHRHLFAALAAGLFWIPAAHASGDDGCYAPTTLRQTAYSCANLPMLSPANDTRINAMLMMVDSAKVAQAFPDPKTIPAKDRINQIIVPFPMDFSGWIYIGQKEPDTTAKADNAADGDASSNRYADGEGSICRSMNSGADAFNDALGDAGGLPADEAARLRAARADIAQKTCAAGAASAAWTKPPVKSPLGQQFAAYLDGTNAFYRADFLTATRAFANASHSANPWLKETGLYMAGRAQLNAAQANVFDNDNPTPSLGRVTKVSLDAANTVFRTYLKIYPQGRYATSANGLLRRVAWLGGNVTQQADLYGHALARWSPATSNVPLIQLANELDSKLLFGTEFDARQIQSPTVLATVDLLRMRTSDNSDSSRSKPLTLDELQAQKPRFANAPALYDYLLATWYVQIGHKPDAALALLPQAPTEPLDYFALSQQALRGFALEDSGQADKARQLWRDLIPLAKFRFQREALELALAINLEQAGLVNDAFADDSPVQNAAIRAVLLRRAANADLLRAQAQNPAAGGALRDTALYTLLYKELTRSHYAEFIADAALVSGTPADPLKPFVASGAKTEDGYTCPSARDIAATLQQNPADAKGLNCLAEFVRVNPLTANLEGDVVPPWMRNASAANAARVPPTLGAAPSQFAGKPYERMSSYVTVMADAQANPNDRAYAYYRAIRCYAPAGSNECGGKDVPKNVRKRWFDTLKASYAGSVWAQKLRYYW
;
A
#
# COMPACT_ATOMS: atom_id res chain seq x y z
N MET A 1 -3.21 71.59 -24.94
CA MET A 1 -2.65 70.22 -24.92
C MET A 1 -3.68 69.27 -24.33
N PRO A 2 -4.12 68.22 -25.04
CA PRO A 2 -5.15 67.30 -24.56
C PRO A 2 -4.55 66.21 -23.65
N ARG A 3 -5.28 65.83 -22.59
CA ARG A 3 -4.99 64.62 -21.80
C ARG A 3 -5.44 63.39 -22.60
N ASN A 4 -4.57 62.39 -22.75
CA ASN A 4 -4.82 61.22 -23.58
C ASN A 4 -5.39 60.05 -22.72
N PRO A 5 -6.67 59.67 -22.85
CA PRO A 5 -7.35 58.77 -21.91
C PRO A 5 -7.09 57.26 -22.18
N LEU A 6 -6.25 56.93 -23.16
CA LEU A 6 -6.13 55.56 -23.68
C LEU A 6 -5.19 54.64 -22.87
N LEU A 7 -4.12 55.15 -22.23
CA LEU A 7 -3.17 54.29 -21.52
C LEU A 7 -3.78 53.55 -20.31
N HIS A 8 -4.73 54.15 -19.60
CA HIS A 8 -5.30 53.54 -18.39
C HIS A 8 -6.30 52.42 -18.71
N ARG A 9 -6.98 52.46 -19.86
CA ARG A 9 -7.93 51.41 -20.26
C ARG A 9 -7.23 50.08 -20.59
N HIS A 10 -6.03 50.13 -21.18
CA HIS A 10 -5.29 48.93 -21.53
C HIS A 10 -4.62 48.26 -20.31
N LEU A 11 -4.15 49.02 -19.31
CA LEU A 11 -3.64 48.43 -18.06
C LEU A 11 -4.75 47.70 -17.27
N PHE A 12 -5.94 48.30 -17.13
CA PHE A 12 -7.05 47.64 -16.43
C PHE A 12 -7.61 46.44 -17.22
N ALA A 13 -7.62 46.49 -18.55
CA ALA A 13 -8.01 45.33 -19.38
C ALA A 13 -6.98 44.18 -19.27
N ALA A 14 -5.68 44.48 -19.24
CA ALA A 14 -4.63 43.48 -19.06
C ALA A 14 -4.66 42.83 -17.67
N LEU A 15 -4.86 43.61 -16.60
CA LEU A 15 -5.03 43.05 -15.25
C LEU A 15 -6.31 42.24 -15.09
N ALA A 16 -7.42 42.65 -15.73
CA ALA A 16 -8.66 41.88 -15.73
C ALA A 16 -8.51 40.55 -16.50
N ALA A 17 -7.89 40.56 -17.68
CA ALA A 17 -7.67 39.35 -18.47
C ALA A 17 -6.73 38.34 -17.79
N GLY A 18 -5.75 38.80 -17.01
CA GLY A 18 -4.83 37.94 -16.25
C GLY A 18 -5.44 37.26 -15.02
N LEU A 19 -6.62 37.68 -14.54
CA LEU A 19 -7.26 37.15 -13.33
C LEU A 19 -8.44 36.20 -13.59
N PHE A 20 -8.93 36.10 -14.83
CA PHE A 20 -10.04 35.20 -15.18
C PHE A 20 -9.62 33.79 -15.61
N TRP A 21 -8.31 33.51 -15.67
CA TRP A 21 -7.74 32.19 -16.01
C TRP A 21 -6.82 31.68 -14.90
N ILE A 22 -7.22 31.88 -13.64
CA ILE A 22 -6.81 30.96 -12.58
C ILE A 22 -7.68 29.72 -12.79
N PRO A 23 -7.17 28.59 -13.34
CA PRO A 23 -7.92 27.35 -13.31
C PRO A 23 -8.29 27.08 -11.85
N ALA A 24 -9.47 26.52 -11.60
CA ALA A 24 -9.88 26.19 -10.24
C ALA A 24 -8.69 25.50 -9.56
N ALA A 25 -8.22 26.07 -8.45
CA ALA A 25 -7.21 25.43 -7.64
C ALA A 25 -7.89 24.20 -7.04
N HIS A 26 -7.89 23.13 -7.82
CA HIS A 26 -7.92 21.77 -7.31
C HIS A 26 -6.74 21.73 -6.36
N ALA A 27 -7.02 21.98 -5.08
CA ALA A 27 -6.12 21.60 -4.02
C ALA A 27 -5.74 20.17 -4.36
N SER A 28 -4.44 19.92 -4.54
CA SER A 28 -3.96 18.56 -4.74
C SER A 28 -4.55 17.75 -3.60
N GLY A 29 -5.47 16.85 -3.93
CA GLY A 29 -5.81 15.81 -2.97
C GLY A 29 -4.50 15.15 -2.64
N ASP A 30 -4.16 15.09 -1.35
CA ASP A 30 -3.15 14.12 -0.94
C ASP A 30 -3.73 12.78 -1.38
N ASP A 31 -3.16 12.18 -2.44
CA ASP A 31 -3.51 10.85 -2.96
C ASP A 31 -3.04 9.79 -1.96
N GLY A 32 -3.64 9.86 -0.76
CA GLY A 32 -3.36 9.02 0.38
C GLY A 32 -3.98 7.65 0.20
N CYS A 33 -3.26 6.63 0.64
CA CYS A 33 -3.83 5.29 0.71
C CYS A 33 -4.85 5.22 1.86
N TYR A 34 -6.14 5.23 1.51
CA TYR A 34 -7.26 4.98 2.42
C TYR A 34 -7.87 3.59 2.19
N ALA A 35 -7.17 2.56 2.66
CA ALA A 35 -7.70 1.20 2.68
C ALA A 35 -8.74 1.02 3.80
N PRO A 36 -9.84 0.29 3.56
CA PRO A 36 -10.85 0.03 4.58
C PRO A 36 -10.34 -0.89 5.68
N THR A 37 -10.87 -0.73 6.88
CA THR A 37 -10.64 -1.60 8.03
C THR A 37 -11.46 -2.91 7.91
N THR A 38 -11.20 -3.68 6.85
CA THR A 38 -11.85 -4.99 6.59
C THR A 38 -10.96 -5.96 5.81
N LEU A 39 -11.15 -7.26 6.06
CA LEU A 39 -10.58 -8.33 5.22
C LEU A 39 -11.39 -8.58 3.93
N ARG A 40 -12.66 -8.16 3.89
CA ARG A 40 -13.56 -8.43 2.78
C ARG A 40 -13.42 -7.33 1.72
N GLN A 41 -12.40 -7.43 0.89
CA GLN A 41 -12.17 -6.50 -0.23
C GLN A 41 -12.28 -7.25 -1.56
N THR A 42 -13.00 -6.68 -2.53
CA THR A 42 -13.30 -7.29 -3.84
C THR A 42 -12.67 -6.52 -5.02
N ALA A 43 -12.42 -5.23 -4.85
CA ALA A 43 -11.70 -4.36 -5.79
C ALA A 43 -10.25 -4.15 -5.34
N TYR A 44 -9.37 -3.76 -6.28
CA TYR A 44 -7.97 -3.44 -5.94
C TYR A 44 -7.90 -2.32 -4.89
N SER A 45 -7.10 -2.55 -3.86
CA SER A 45 -6.88 -1.62 -2.75
C SER A 45 -5.42 -1.21 -2.69
N CYS A 46 -5.16 -0.02 -2.17
CA CYS A 46 -3.80 0.49 -1.96
C CYS A 46 -3.06 -0.21 -0.80
N ALA A 47 -3.73 -1.12 -0.09
CA ALA A 47 -3.17 -1.97 0.95
C ALA A 47 -3.61 -3.43 0.79
N ASN A 48 -2.90 -4.33 1.45
CA ASN A 48 -2.94 -5.77 1.21
C ASN A 48 -3.40 -6.56 2.44
N LEU A 49 -3.81 -7.79 2.20
CA LEU A 49 -4.27 -8.74 3.21
C LEU A 49 -3.27 -9.90 3.35
N PRO A 50 -3.10 -10.47 4.55
CA PRO A 50 -2.27 -11.66 4.76
C PRO A 50 -2.98 -12.96 4.35
N MET A 51 -3.79 -12.88 3.31
CA MET A 51 -4.54 -13.97 2.71
C MET A 51 -4.64 -13.71 1.21
N LEU A 52 -4.76 -14.76 0.41
CA LEU A 52 -5.09 -14.64 -1.00
C LEU A 52 -6.43 -13.90 -1.13
N SER A 53 -6.48 -12.93 -2.03
CA SER A 53 -7.67 -12.13 -2.30
C SER A 53 -7.56 -11.44 -3.66
N PRO A 54 -8.64 -11.36 -4.47
CA PRO A 54 -8.64 -10.53 -5.68
C PRO A 54 -8.19 -9.09 -5.44
N ALA A 55 -8.54 -8.51 -4.28
CA ALA A 55 -8.22 -7.13 -3.91
C ALA A 55 -6.75 -6.83 -3.63
N ASN A 56 -5.95 -7.85 -3.29
CA ASN A 56 -4.51 -7.65 -3.07
C ASN A 56 -3.82 -7.18 -4.35
N ASP A 57 -2.67 -6.52 -4.17
CA ASP A 57 -1.65 -6.46 -5.20
C ASP A 57 -1.30 -7.88 -5.70
N THR A 58 -1.18 -8.04 -7.01
CA THR A 58 -0.89 -9.31 -7.68
C THR A 58 0.41 -9.93 -7.19
N ARG A 59 1.39 -9.09 -6.85
CA ARG A 59 2.69 -9.47 -6.29
C ARG A 59 2.55 -10.07 -4.90
N ILE A 60 1.60 -9.58 -4.09
CA ILE A 60 1.32 -10.13 -2.76
C ILE A 60 0.60 -11.48 -2.86
N ASN A 61 -0.36 -11.65 -3.77
CA ASN A 61 -0.92 -12.98 -4.05
C ASN A 61 0.15 -13.98 -4.52
N ALA A 62 1.04 -13.57 -5.42
CA ALA A 62 2.16 -14.42 -5.87
C ALA A 62 3.10 -14.79 -4.70
N MET A 63 3.45 -13.83 -3.86
CA MET A 63 4.29 -14.04 -2.67
C MET A 63 3.65 -14.98 -1.66
N LEU A 64 2.37 -14.76 -1.29
CA LEU A 64 1.62 -15.57 -0.32
C LEU A 64 1.42 -17.02 -0.80
N MET A 65 1.28 -17.23 -2.11
CA MET A 65 0.96 -18.53 -2.70
C MET A 65 2.18 -19.36 -3.08
N MET A 66 3.22 -18.71 -3.61
CA MET A 66 4.35 -19.40 -4.24
C MET A 66 5.60 -19.47 -3.37
N VAL A 67 5.62 -18.82 -2.21
CA VAL A 67 6.76 -18.84 -1.30
C VAL A 67 6.34 -19.49 0.02
N ASP A 68 7.25 -20.30 0.59
CA ASP A 68 7.09 -20.85 1.93
C ASP A 68 6.67 -19.77 2.95
N SER A 69 5.67 -20.08 3.79
CA SER A 69 5.05 -19.09 4.67
C SER A 69 6.03 -18.49 5.69
N ALA A 70 7.02 -19.26 6.17
CA ALA A 70 8.02 -18.73 7.09
C ALA A 70 9.00 -17.78 6.41
N LYS A 71 9.25 -17.95 5.09
CA LYS A 71 10.07 -17.03 4.29
C LYS A 71 9.30 -15.77 3.86
N VAL A 72 8.05 -15.90 3.39
CA VAL A 72 7.26 -14.73 2.97
C VAL A 72 6.93 -13.82 4.16
N ALA A 73 6.68 -14.39 5.34
CA ALA A 73 6.48 -13.63 6.57
C ALA A 73 7.67 -12.71 6.89
N GLN A 74 8.91 -13.09 6.54
CA GLN A 74 10.10 -12.26 6.77
C GLN A 74 10.14 -11.03 5.84
N ALA A 75 9.50 -11.08 4.67
CA ALA A 75 9.44 -9.99 3.71
C ALA A 75 8.33 -8.96 4.01
N PHE A 76 7.34 -9.30 4.83
CA PHE A 76 6.30 -8.37 5.28
C PHE A 76 6.80 -7.46 6.42
N PRO A 77 6.31 -6.21 6.56
CA PRO A 77 6.63 -5.34 7.69
C PRO A 77 6.33 -6.02 9.03
N ASP A 78 7.16 -5.76 10.05
CA ASP A 78 6.96 -6.37 11.37
C ASP A 78 6.08 -5.51 12.28
N PRO A 79 4.88 -5.96 12.70
CA PRO A 79 4.04 -5.25 13.66
C PRO A 79 4.77 -4.79 14.93
N LYS A 80 5.83 -5.51 15.33
CA LYS A 80 6.57 -5.23 16.57
C LYS A 80 7.43 -3.97 16.47
N THR A 81 7.80 -3.50 15.27
CA THR A 81 8.58 -2.25 15.11
C THR A 81 7.76 -1.00 15.36
N ILE A 82 6.43 -1.09 15.39
CA ILE A 82 5.56 0.05 15.73
C ILE A 82 5.74 0.39 17.22
N PRO A 83 6.12 1.63 17.58
CA PRO A 83 6.30 2.02 18.98
C PRO A 83 5.01 1.87 19.77
N ALA A 84 5.11 1.40 21.02
CA ALA A 84 3.93 1.06 21.84
C ALA A 84 2.89 2.19 21.95
N LYS A 85 3.36 3.45 22.03
CA LYS A 85 2.51 4.66 22.05
C LYS A 85 1.68 4.88 20.78
N ASP A 86 2.15 4.42 19.63
CA ASP A 86 1.53 4.70 18.33
C ASP A 86 0.57 3.56 17.90
N ARG A 87 0.69 2.36 18.51
CA ARG A 87 -0.12 1.16 18.22
C ARG A 87 -1.63 1.33 18.40
N ILE A 88 -2.08 2.27 19.24
CA ILE A 88 -3.53 2.55 19.41
C ILE A 88 -4.12 3.31 18.21
N ASN A 89 -3.28 3.99 17.42
CA ASN A 89 -3.69 4.83 16.29
C ASN A 89 -3.47 4.15 14.92
N GLN A 90 -2.91 2.94 14.90
CA GLN A 90 -2.52 2.25 13.66
C GLN A 90 -3.20 0.89 13.55
N ILE A 91 -4.23 0.82 12.70
CA ILE A 91 -4.71 -0.46 12.17
C ILE A 91 -3.69 -0.91 11.13
N ILE A 92 -3.16 -2.13 11.28
CA ILE A 92 -2.06 -2.66 10.46
C ILE A 92 -2.48 -3.78 9.50
N VAL A 93 -3.76 -4.14 9.51
CA VAL A 93 -4.38 -4.99 8.49
C VAL A 93 -5.64 -4.27 8.04
N PRO A 94 -5.79 -3.92 6.75
CA PRO A 94 -4.85 -4.14 5.64
C PRO A 94 -3.49 -3.43 5.82
N PHE A 95 -2.41 -4.00 5.28
CA PHE A 95 -1.05 -3.45 5.38
C PHE A 95 -0.56 -2.83 4.05
N PRO A 96 0.10 -1.66 4.08
CA PRO A 96 0.76 -1.12 2.91
C PRO A 96 1.97 -1.98 2.54
N MET A 97 2.27 -2.08 1.25
CA MET A 97 3.52 -2.64 0.74
C MET A 97 4.06 -1.70 -0.34
N ASP A 98 5.25 -1.16 -0.10
CA ASP A 98 5.88 -0.29 -1.07
C ASP A 98 6.64 -1.10 -2.13
N PHE A 99 6.10 -1.10 -3.35
CA PHE A 99 6.77 -1.61 -4.54
C PHE A 99 7.34 -0.46 -5.42
N SER A 100 7.18 0.81 -5.02
CA SER A 100 7.56 2.00 -5.79
C SER A 100 9.05 2.21 -5.93
N GLY A 101 9.89 1.44 -5.20
CA GLY A 101 11.33 1.35 -5.47
C GLY A 101 11.65 1.06 -6.95
N TRP A 102 10.72 0.48 -7.71
CA TRP A 102 10.77 0.36 -9.17
C TRP A 102 10.96 1.70 -9.92
N ILE A 103 10.37 2.80 -9.44
CA ILE A 103 10.53 4.16 -10.01
C ILE A 103 11.88 4.76 -9.58
N TYR A 104 12.30 4.50 -8.34
CA TYR A 104 13.47 5.13 -7.72
C TYR A 104 14.79 4.36 -7.82
N ILE A 105 14.81 3.14 -8.39
CA ILE A 105 16.05 2.38 -8.65
C ILE A 105 16.98 3.09 -9.66
N GLY A 106 16.45 4.02 -10.46
CA GLY A 106 17.25 4.97 -11.26
C GLY A 106 17.66 6.28 -10.55
N GLN A 107 17.30 6.46 -9.27
CA GLN A 107 17.50 7.70 -8.49
C GLN A 107 17.99 7.46 -7.05
N LYS A 108 18.58 6.31 -6.73
CA LYS A 108 19.29 6.19 -5.44
C LYS A 108 20.55 7.07 -5.49
N GLU A 109 20.49 8.25 -4.87
CA GLU A 109 21.69 9.01 -4.54
C GLU A 109 22.67 8.11 -3.75
N PRO A 110 23.99 8.28 -3.90
CA PRO A 110 24.95 7.53 -3.11
C PRO A 110 24.72 7.75 -1.62
N ASP A 111 24.78 6.68 -0.81
CA ASP A 111 24.74 6.80 0.65
C ASP A 111 25.83 7.78 1.11
N THR A 112 25.42 8.90 1.71
CA THR A 112 26.30 10.03 2.09
C THR A 112 27.08 9.75 3.38
N THR A 113 27.77 8.61 3.43
CA THR A 113 28.61 8.17 4.57
C THR A 113 30.07 7.98 4.18
N ALA A 114 30.60 8.92 3.39
CA ALA A 114 32.03 9.16 3.26
C ALA A 114 32.34 10.65 3.50
N LYS A 115 32.78 10.97 4.72
CA LYS A 115 33.51 12.23 4.97
C LYS A 115 34.88 12.13 4.29
N ALA A 116 35.09 12.89 3.22
CA ALA A 116 36.42 13.29 2.76
C ALA A 116 36.29 14.61 1.98
N ASP A 117 37.17 15.55 2.28
CA ASP A 117 37.14 16.91 1.75
C ASP A 117 37.60 16.98 0.27
N ASN A 118 37.10 18.00 -0.44
CA ASN A 118 37.68 18.62 -1.65
C ASN A 118 38.08 17.72 -2.84
N ALA A 119 37.21 17.63 -3.86
CA ALA A 119 37.61 17.78 -5.28
C ALA A 119 36.40 18.03 -6.19
N ALA A 120 36.63 18.75 -7.29
CA ALA A 120 35.61 19.24 -8.22
C ALA A 120 35.04 18.19 -9.19
N ASP A 121 33.85 18.51 -9.71
CA ASP A 121 33.23 18.14 -10.99
C ASP A 121 33.76 16.91 -11.75
N GLY A 122 32.89 15.90 -11.83
CA GLY A 122 33.03 14.75 -12.72
C GLY A 122 31.70 14.01 -12.82
N ASP A 123 30.77 14.54 -13.63
CA ASP A 123 29.43 13.96 -13.82
C ASP A 123 29.51 12.50 -14.32
N ALA A 124 29.17 11.57 -13.44
CA ALA A 124 29.17 10.15 -13.74
C ALA A 124 27.87 9.80 -14.48
N SER A 125 28.01 9.54 -15.79
CA SER A 125 26.90 9.23 -16.72
C SER A 125 25.76 8.44 -16.07
N SER A 126 24.61 9.10 -15.95
CA SER A 126 23.40 8.69 -15.25
C SER A 126 23.22 7.18 -15.00
N ASN A 127 23.17 6.77 -13.74
CA ASN A 127 22.66 5.46 -13.29
C ASN A 127 21.13 5.32 -13.43
N ARG A 128 20.52 5.95 -14.44
CA ARG A 128 19.08 5.93 -14.73
C ARG A 128 18.72 4.77 -15.67
N TYR A 129 18.87 3.55 -15.19
CA TYR A 129 18.39 2.35 -15.87
C TYR A 129 17.19 1.78 -15.11
N ALA A 130 16.11 1.38 -15.79
CA ALA A 130 15.01 0.67 -15.13
C ALA A 130 15.45 -0.75 -14.68
N ASP A 131 14.64 -1.42 -13.86
CA ASP A 131 15.04 -2.72 -13.32
C ASP A 131 15.14 -3.84 -14.40
N GLY A 132 16.38 -4.17 -14.71
CA GLY A 132 16.75 -5.08 -15.80
C GLY A 132 17.40 -4.40 -16.99
N GLU A 133 17.48 -3.07 -17.05
CA GLU A 133 18.11 -2.32 -18.15
C GLU A 133 19.57 -1.95 -17.88
N GLY A 134 20.07 -2.23 -16.67
CA GLY A 134 21.42 -1.87 -16.27
C GLY A 134 22.50 -2.37 -17.24
N SER A 135 23.42 -1.48 -17.61
CA SER A 135 24.56 -1.74 -18.50
C SER A 135 25.29 -3.06 -18.18
N ILE A 136 25.84 -3.69 -19.23
CA ILE A 136 26.74 -4.85 -19.15
C ILE A 136 27.84 -4.68 -18.09
N CYS A 137 28.29 -3.44 -17.88
CA CYS A 137 29.26 -3.01 -16.86
C CYS A 137 28.85 -3.32 -15.41
N ARG A 138 27.57 -3.59 -15.10
CA ARG A 138 27.13 -4.04 -13.75
C ARG A 138 27.83 -5.31 -13.25
N SER A 139 28.38 -6.10 -14.16
CA SER A 139 29.17 -7.31 -13.83
C SER A 139 30.70 -7.10 -13.87
N MET A 140 31.17 -5.87 -14.08
CA MET A 140 32.60 -5.59 -14.32
C MET A 140 33.47 -5.94 -13.11
N ASN A 141 33.12 -5.45 -11.92
CA ASN A 141 33.94 -5.60 -10.71
C ASN A 141 33.93 -7.05 -10.22
N SER A 142 32.75 -7.64 -9.99
CA SER A 142 32.63 -9.04 -9.56
C SER A 142 33.23 -10.05 -10.57
N GLY A 143 33.21 -9.73 -11.86
CA GLY A 143 33.89 -10.49 -12.90
C GLY A 143 35.39 -10.20 -13.06
N ALA A 144 35.93 -9.20 -12.36
CA ALA A 144 37.37 -8.97 -12.21
C ALA A 144 37.89 -9.73 -10.98
N ASP A 145 37.16 -9.65 -9.85
CA ASP A 145 37.48 -10.36 -8.62
C ASP A 145 37.52 -11.87 -8.86
N ALA A 146 36.44 -12.45 -9.41
CA ALA A 146 36.38 -13.88 -9.72
C ALA A 146 37.44 -14.36 -10.75
N PHE A 147 37.99 -13.45 -11.57
CA PHE A 147 39.11 -13.75 -12.47
C PHE A 147 40.45 -13.68 -11.71
N ASN A 148 40.64 -12.71 -10.82
CA ASN A 148 41.83 -12.57 -9.99
C ASN A 148 42.01 -13.77 -9.04
N ASP A 149 40.90 -14.26 -8.47
CA ASP A 149 40.82 -15.47 -7.65
C ASP A 149 41.21 -16.70 -8.49
N ALA A 150 40.64 -16.85 -9.69
CA ALA A 150 40.96 -17.96 -10.59
C ALA A 150 42.43 -18.00 -11.02
N LEU A 151 43.10 -16.84 -11.12
CA LEU A 151 44.55 -16.74 -11.33
C LEU A 151 45.36 -17.06 -10.07
N GLY A 152 44.77 -16.98 -8.87
CA GLY A 152 45.37 -17.42 -7.60
C GLY A 152 45.29 -18.94 -7.45
N ASP A 153 44.13 -19.51 -7.75
CA ASP A 153 43.86 -20.96 -7.71
C ASP A 153 44.53 -21.74 -8.86
N ALA A 154 45.03 -21.05 -9.90
CA ALA A 154 45.61 -21.65 -11.10
C ALA A 154 47.02 -22.24 -10.87
N GLY A 155 47.07 -23.43 -10.27
CA GLY A 155 48.30 -24.23 -10.18
C GLY A 155 48.98 -24.40 -11.54
N GLY A 156 50.28 -24.05 -11.62
CA GLY A 156 51.08 -24.10 -12.84
C GLY A 156 51.09 -22.82 -13.68
N LEU A 157 50.42 -21.73 -13.26
CA LEU A 157 50.55 -20.41 -13.87
C LEU A 157 51.76 -19.65 -13.28
N PRO A 158 52.71 -19.16 -14.10
CA PRO A 158 53.82 -18.33 -13.62
C PRO A 158 53.34 -17.02 -12.98
N ALA A 159 53.96 -16.61 -11.86
CA ALA A 159 53.51 -15.44 -11.09
C ALA A 159 53.59 -14.12 -11.89
N ASP A 160 54.57 -14.00 -12.79
CA ASP A 160 54.75 -12.85 -13.67
C ASP A 160 53.69 -12.82 -14.80
N GLU A 161 53.29 -13.98 -15.33
CA GLU A 161 52.15 -14.09 -16.24
C GLU A 161 50.83 -13.76 -15.54
N ALA A 162 50.64 -14.25 -14.32
CA ALA A 162 49.48 -13.92 -13.50
C ALA A 162 49.39 -12.41 -13.23
N ALA A 163 50.50 -11.75 -12.92
CA ALA A 163 50.56 -10.29 -12.76
C ALA A 163 50.16 -9.54 -14.06
N ARG A 164 50.68 -9.97 -15.22
CA ARG A 164 50.32 -9.39 -16.53
C ARG A 164 48.84 -9.60 -16.87
N LEU A 165 48.27 -10.77 -16.55
CA LEU A 165 46.86 -11.07 -16.75
C LEU A 165 45.94 -10.22 -15.85
N ARG A 166 46.30 -10.02 -14.56
CA ARG A 166 45.57 -9.11 -13.65
C ARG A 166 45.61 -7.66 -14.14
N ALA A 167 46.78 -7.17 -14.55
CA ALA A 167 46.93 -5.83 -15.13
C ALA A 167 46.05 -5.65 -16.38
N ALA A 168 46.05 -6.62 -17.29
CA ALA A 168 45.20 -6.60 -18.48
C ALA A 168 43.70 -6.67 -18.17
N ARG A 169 43.29 -7.42 -17.13
CA ARG A 169 41.88 -7.44 -16.67
C ARG A 169 41.42 -6.10 -16.12
N ALA A 170 42.29 -5.38 -15.40
CA ALA A 170 42.04 -4.04 -14.89
C ALA A 170 42.00 -2.99 -16.02
N ASP A 171 42.89 -3.12 -17.00
CA ASP A 171 42.93 -2.26 -18.20
C ASP A 171 41.60 -2.32 -19.00
N ILE A 172 41.02 -3.52 -19.18
CA ILE A 172 39.67 -3.67 -19.76
C ILE A 172 38.63 -2.87 -18.96
N ALA A 173 38.66 -2.96 -17.63
CA ALA A 173 37.68 -2.28 -16.78
C ALA A 173 37.73 -0.76 -16.97
N GLN A 174 38.94 -0.19 -16.96
CA GLN A 174 39.17 1.24 -17.19
C GLN A 174 38.78 1.68 -18.61
N LYS A 175 39.07 0.87 -19.64
CA LYS A 175 38.85 1.24 -21.06
C LYS A 175 37.45 0.92 -21.62
N THR A 176 36.58 0.25 -20.86
CA THR A 176 35.24 -0.13 -21.34
C THR A 176 34.09 0.32 -20.45
N CYS A 177 34.33 0.55 -19.15
CA CYS A 177 33.26 0.84 -18.19
C CYS A 177 33.51 2.07 -17.30
N ALA A 178 34.61 2.82 -17.51
CA ALA A 178 34.82 4.10 -16.83
C ALA A 178 34.17 5.26 -17.61
N ALA A 179 33.81 6.33 -16.90
CA ALA A 179 33.33 7.57 -17.51
C ALA A 179 34.43 8.16 -18.42
N GLY A 180 34.05 8.58 -19.64
CA GLY A 180 35.00 9.13 -20.62
C GLY A 180 36.00 8.12 -21.21
N ALA A 181 35.77 6.81 -21.07
CA ALA A 181 36.68 5.77 -21.56
C ALA A 181 37.00 5.90 -23.06
N ALA A 182 38.27 6.19 -23.38
CA ALA A 182 38.73 6.36 -24.75
C ALA A 182 38.81 5.01 -25.49
N SER A 183 38.50 5.02 -26.79
CA SER A 183 38.54 3.84 -27.67
C SER A 183 39.96 3.42 -28.09
N ALA A 184 40.87 3.27 -27.12
CA ALA A 184 42.20 2.69 -27.35
C ALA A 184 42.08 1.22 -27.79
N ALA A 185 43.01 0.78 -28.65
CA ALA A 185 43.03 -0.60 -29.14
C ALA A 185 43.35 -1.60 -28.01
N TRP A 186 42.65 -2.74 -28.00
CA TRP A 186 42.94 -3.85 -27.10
C TRP A 186 44.25 -4.53 -27.51
N THR A 187 45.17 -4.69 -26.55
CA THR A 187 46.43 -5.43 -26.74
C THR A 187 46.46 -6.61 -25.78
N LYS A 188 46.46 -7.82 -26.34
CA LYS A 188 46.50 -9.06 -25.56
C LYS A 188 47.79 -9.15 -24.73
N PRO A 189 47.74 -9.50 -23.43
CA PRO A 189 48.94 -9.56 -22.59
C PRO A 189 49.94 -10.64 -23.07
N PRO A 190 51.26 -10.38 -23.05
CA PRO A 190 52.27 -11.33 -23.47
C PRO A 190 52.44 -12.45 -22.42
N VAL A 191 52.06 -13.66 -22.79
CA VAL A 191 52.12 -14.88 -21.97
C VAL A 191 52.61 -16.05 -22.82
N LYS A 192 53.43 -16.92 -22.23
CA LYS A 192 54.10 -18.05 -22.89
C LYS A 192 53.57 -19.41 -22.40
N SER A 193 53.14 -19.53 -21.14
CA SER A 193 52.62 -20.80 -20.64
C SER A 193 51.29 -21.17 -21.32
N PRO A 194 51.02 -22.47 -21.58
CA PRO A 194 49.75 -22.89 -22.20
C PRO A 194 48.51 -22.49 -21.40
N LEU A 195 48.61 -22.43 -20.07
CA LEU A 195 47.52 -21.99 -19.20
C LEU A 195 47.34 -20.47 -19.22
N GLY A 196 48.45 -19.71 -19.19
CA GLY A 196 48.43 -18.26 -19.34
C GLY A 196 47.82 -17.83 -20.67
N GLN A 197 48.13 -18.52 -21.76
CA GLN A 197 47.53 -18.28 -23.09
C GLN A 197 46.01 -18.49 -23.11
N GLN A 198 45.49 -19.48 -22.37
CA GLN A 198 44.05 -19.71 -22.25
C GLN A 198 43.36 -18.61 -21.42
N PHE A 199 43.96 -18.15 -20.32
CA PHE A 199 43.47 -16.97 -19.59
C PHE A 199 43.53 -15.70 -20.43
N ALA A 200 44.57 -15.50 -21.25
CA ALA A 200 44.64 -14.37 -22.17
C ALA A 200 43.56 -14.45 -23.28
N ALA A 201 43.22 -15.65 -23.77
CA ALA A 201 42.11 -15.85 -24.70
C ALA A 201 40.73 -15.56 -24.06
N TYR A 202 40.56 -15.87 -22.77
CA TYR A 202 39.39 -15.44 -22.00
C TYR A 202 39.30 -13.91 -21.88
N LEU A 203 40.44 -13.21 -21.75
CA LEU A 203 40.47 -11.75 -21.75
C LEU A 203 40.11 -11.13 -23.10
N ASP A 204 40.46 -11.75 -24.23
CA ASP A 204 39.98 -11.30 -25.56
C ASP A 204 38.45 -11.29 -25.62
N GLY A 205 37.81 -12.36 -25.13
CA GLY A 205 36.35 -12.47 -25.01
C GLY A 205 35.76 -11.46 -24.02
N THR A 206 36.45 -11.20 -22.92
CA THR A 206 36.06 -10.22 -21.90
C THR A 206 36.07 -8.80 -22.47
N ASN A 207 37.13 -8.41 -23.19
CA ASN A 207 37.21 -7.12 -23.87
C ASN A 207 36.10 -6.97 -24.93
N ALA A 208 35.90 -7.99 -25.78
CA ALA A 208 34.84 -7.99 -26.78
C ALA A 208 33.44 -7.85 -26.15
N PHE A 209 33.18 -8.57 -25.05
CA PHE A 209 31.90 -8.52 -24.33
C PHE A 209 31.57 -7.11 -23.83
N TYR A 210 32.51 -6.44 -23.15
CA TYR A 210 32.30 -5.09 -22.61
C TYR A 210 32.35 -3.99 -23.69
N ARG A 211 32.78 -4.30 -24.91
CA ARG A 211 32.67 -3.42 -26.09
C ARG A 211 31.45 -3.74 -26.98
N ALA A 212 30.53 -4.58 -26.50
CA ALA A 212 29.35 -5.05 -27.23
C ALA A 212 29.63 -5.84 -28.54
N ASP A 213 30.86 -6.27 -28.80
CA ASP A 213 31.17 -7.28 -29.84
C ASP A 213 30.85 -8.68 -29.30
N PHE A 214 29.54 -8.95 -29.21
CA PHE A 214 29.04 -10.20 -28.65
C PHE A 214 29.34 -11.43 -29.51
N LEU A 215 29.61 -11.26 -30.80
CA LEU A 215 29.99 -12.36 -31.70
C LEU A 215 31.42 -12.84 -31.41
N THR A 216 32.38 -11.91 -31.34
CA THR A 216 33.76 -12.22 -30.95
C THR A 216 33.82 -12.74 -29.51
N ALA A 217 33.08 -12.11 -28.60
CA ALA A 217 32.97 -12.57 -27.21
C ALA A 217 32.48 -14.02 -27.11
N THR A 218 31.40 -14.36 -27.81
CA THR A 218 30.86 -15.73 -27.84
C THR A 218 31.91 -16.74 -28.30
N ARG A 219 32.63 -16.46 -29.40
CA ARG A 219 33.65 -17.37 -29.95
C ARG A 219 34.80 -17.58 -28.97
N ALA A 220 35.30 -16.50 -28.36
CA ALA A 220 36.39 -16.57 -27.38
C ALA A 220 35.98 -17.35 -26.11
N PHE A 221 34.79 -17.10 -25.57
CA PHE A 221 34.29 -17.83 -24.39
C PHE A 221 33.95 -19.30 -24.68
N ALA A 222 33.40 -19.60 -25.85
CA ALA A 222 33.18 -20.98 -26.30
C ALA A 222 34.49 -21.75 -26.52
N ASN A 223 35.57 -21.07 -26.93
CA ASN A 223 36.88 -21.70 -26.98
C ASN A 223 37.46 -21.94 -25.56
N ALA A 224 37.30 -20.96 -24.66
CA ALA A 224 37.74 -21.10 -23.26
C ALA A 224 37.01 -22.23 -22.52
N SER A 225 35.76 -22.55 -22.87
CA SER A 225 34.99 -23.63 -22.26
C SER A 225 35.52 -25.04 -22.56
N HIS A 226 36.46 -25.19 -23.50
CA HIS A 226 37.19 -26.45 -23.75
C HIS A 226 38.46 -26.61 -22.90
N SER A 227 38.79 -25.65 -22.03
CA SER A 227 39.94 -25.74 -21.13
C SER A 227 39.83 -26.93 -20.16
N ALA A 228 40.99 -27.49 -19.81
CA ALA A 228 41.11 -28.43 -18.68
C ALA A 228 41.07 -27.72 -17.32
N ASN A 229 41.32 -26.41 -17.25
CA ASN A 229 41.19 -25.63 -16.02
C ASN A 229 39.70 -25.51 -15.63
N PRO A 230 39.29 -25.92 -14.41
CA PRO A 230 37.89 -25.96 -14.01
C PRO A 230 37.16 -24.62 -14.13
N TRP A 231 37.83 -23.51 -13.77
CA TRP A 231 37.24 -22.17 -13.83
C TRP A 231 37.04 -21.70 -15.28
N LEU A 232 38.06 -21.83 -16.13
CA LEU A 232 37.93 -21.45 -17.56
C LEU A 232 36.85 -22.28 -18.26
N LYS A 233 36.77 -23.57 -17.94
CA LYS A 233 35.77 -24.50 -18.48
C LYS A 233 34.34 -24.07 -18.16
N GLU A 234 34.06 -23.85 -16.88
CA GLU A 234 32.73 -23.47 -16.38
C GLU A 234 32.35 -22.04 -16.77
N THR A 235 33.25 -21.07 -16.53
CA THR A 235 33.02 -19.65 -16.78
C THR A 235 32.94 -19.35 -18.27
N GLY A 236 33.74 -20.02 -19.12
CA GLY A 236 33.64 -19.91 -20.57
C GLY A 236 32.27 -20.32 -21.10
N LEU A 237 31.72 -21.46 -20.63
CA LEU A 237 30.39 -21.91 -21.04
C LEU A 237 29.30 -20.91 -20.62
N TYR A 238 29.34 -20.44 -19.38
CA TYR A 238 28.38 -19.46 -18.87
C TYR A 238 28.47 -18.10 -19.58
N MET A 239 29.68 -17.59 -19.81
CA MET A 239 29.91 -16.30 -20.48
C MET A 239 29.57 -16.33 -21.97
N ALA A 240 29.71 -17.47 -22.65
CA ALA A 240 29.20 -17.64 -24.02
C ALA A 240 27.66 -17.47 -24.07
N GLY A 241 26.93 -18.02 -23.09
CA GLY A 241 25.48 -17.82 -22.95
C GLY A 241 25.11 -16.36 -22.67
N ARG A 242 25.87 -15.67 -21.82
CA ARG A 242 25.70 -14.23 -21.57
C ARG A 242 25.97 -13.39 -22.81
N ALA A 243 27.00 -13.70 -23.59
CA ALA A 243 27.31 -12.98 -24.82
C ALA A 243 26.15 -13.13 -25.83
N GLN A 244 25.65 -14.34 -26.04
CA GLN A 244 24.48 -14.59 -26.88
C GLN A 244 23.21 -13.88 -26.40
N LEU A 245 22.92 -13.86 -25.10
CA LEU A 245 21.76 -13.13 -24.57
C LEU A 245 21.89 -11.61 -24.77
N ASN A 246 23.11 -11.07 -24.70
CA ASN A 246 23.32 -9.65 -24.99
C ASN A 246 23.23 -9.33 -26.49
N ALA A 247 23.71 -10.22 -27.36
CA ALA A 247 23.46 -10.15 -28.81
C ALA A 247 21.95 -10.21 -29.16
N ALA A 248 21.19 -11.03 -28.42
CA ALA A 248 19.74 -11.15 -28.60
C ALA A 248 18.99 -9.83 -28.33
N GLN A 249 19.44 -9.06 -27.34
CA GLN A 249 18.74 -7.86 -26.86
C GLN A 249 19.35 -6.52 -27.29
N ALA A 250 20.43 -6.53 -28.07
CA ALA A 250 21.24 -5.34 -28.37
C ALA A 250 20.44 -4.16 -28.98
N ASN A 251 19.33 -4.44 -29.66
CA ASN A 251 18.47 -3.44 -30.31
C ASN A 251 17.07 -3.32 -29.67
N VAL A 252 16.82 -3.98 -28.53
CA VAL A 252 15.48 -4.11 -27.92
C VAL A 252 15.07 -2.87 -27.14
N PHE A 253 16.03 -2.22 -26.50
CA PHE A 253 15.85 -1.01 -25.71
C PHE A 253 16.35 0.17 -26.53
N ASP A 254 15.60 1.27 -26.58
CA ASP A 254 16.04 2.54 -27.15
C ASP A 254 15.85 3.67 -26.14
N ASN A 255 16.54 4.79 -26.33
CA ASN A 255 16.58 5.88 -25.35
C ASN A 255 15.26 6.69 -25.31
N ASP A 256 14.39 6.50 -26.30
CA ASP A 256 13.19 7.31 -26.53
C ASP A 256 11.91 6.61 -26.04
N ASN A 257 11.95 5.29 -25.78
CA ASN A 257 10.82 4.50 -25.28
C ASN A 257 11.20 3.61 -24.09
N PRO A 258 10.60 3.78 -22.90
CA PRO A 258 10.83 2.91 -21.74
C PRO A 258 10.23 1.49 -21.88
N THR A 259 9.54 1.19 -23.00
CA THR A 259 8.97 -0.13 -23.28
C THR A 259 9.85 -0.90 -24.26
N PRO A 260 10.32 -2.13 -23.94
CA PRO A 260 11.18 -2.89 -24.83
C PRO A 260 10.46 -3.32 -26.11
N SER A 261 11.10 -3.06 -27.26
CA SER A 261 10.64 -3.48 -28.58
C SER A 261 10.96 -4.95 -28.83
N LEU A 262 10.11 -5.87 -28.34
CA LEU A 262 10.31 -7.32 -28.49
C LEU A 262 10.46 -7.78 -29.96
N GLY A 263 9.86 -7.07 -30.92
CA GLY A 263 10.06 -7.32 -32.35
C GLY A 263 11.50 -7.11 -32.86
N ARG A 264 12.37 -6.43 -32.09
CA ARG A 264 13.79 -6.22 -32.39
C ARG A 264 14.73 -7.25 -31.75
N VAL A 265 14.20 -8.30 -31.12
CA VAL A 265 15.00 -9.39 -30.53
C VAL A 265 15.64 -10.25 -31.61
N THR A 266 16.97 -10.42 -31.56
CA THR A 266 17.71 -11.31 -32.48
C THR A 266 17.48 -12.78 -32.11
N LYS A 267 16.42 -13.39 -32.67
CA LYS A 267 15.93 -14.73 -32.30
C LYS A 267 17.00 -15.83 -32.29
N VAL A 268 17.87 -15.90 -33.30
CA VAL A 268 18.95 -16.91 -33.36
C VAL A 268 19.91 -16.83 -32.17
N SER A 269 20.21 -15.62 -31.68
CA SER A 269 21.03 -15.41 -30.49
C SER A 269 20.28 -15.73 -29.20
N LEU A 270 18.96 -15.50 -29.17
CA LEU A 270 18.10 -15.88 -28.05
C LEU A 270 18.02 -17.41 -27.89
N ASP A 271 17.83 -18.13 -28.99
CA ASP A 271 17.78 -19.60 -29.02
C ASP A 271 19.14 -20.22 -28.64
N ALA A 272 20.24 -19.61 -29.11
CA ALA A 272 21.59 -19.98 -28.69
C ALA A 272 21.79 -19.76 -27.18
N ALA A 273 21.35 -18.62 -26.63
CA ALA A 273 21.43 -18.34 -25.19
C ALA A 273 20.60 -19.34 -24.36
N ASN A 274 19.36 -19.62 -24.76
CA ASN A 274 18.49 -20.63 -24.14
C ASN A 274 19.20 -22.00 -24.08
N THR A 275 19.77 -22.43 -25.20
CA THR A 275 20.47 -23.71 -25.35
C THR A 275 21.72 -23.77 -24.46
N VAL A 276 22.53 -22.71 -24.45
CA VAL A 276 23.76 -22.64 -23.63
C VAL A 276 23.44 -22.62 -22.14
N PHE A 277 22.47 -21.83 -21.66
CA PHE A 277 22.12 -21.81 -20.23
C PHE A 277 21.50 -23.13 -19.76
N ARG A 278 20.66 -23.79 -20.57
CA ARG A 278 20.13 -25.12 -20.25
C ARG A 278 21.23 -26.19 -20.22
N THR A 279 22.20 -26.11 -21.15
CA THR A 279 23.36 -27.00 -21.17
C THR A 279 24.25 -26.77 -19.94
N TYR A 280 24.51 -25.50 -19.59
CA TYR A 280 25.23 -25.11 -18.38
C TYR A 280 24.57 -25.71 -17.14
N LEU A 281 23.26 -25.54 -16.96
CA LEU A 281 22.53 -26.07 -15.80
C LEU A 281 22.48 -27.60 -15.75
N LYS A 282 22.56 -28.28 -16.90
CA LYS A 282 22.66 -29.75 -16.97
C LYS A 282 24.04 -30.27 -16.54
N ILE A 283 25.12 -29.57 -16.91
CA ILE A 283 26.50 -29.97 -16.58
C ILE A 283 26.89 -29.50 -15.17
N TYR A 284 26.44 -28.32 -14.77
CA TYR A 284 26.79 -27.62 -13.54
C TYR A 284 25.53 -27.26 -12.73
N PRO A 285 24.73 -28.24 -12.26
CA PRO A 285 23.48 -27.97 -11.53
C PRO A 285 23.69 -27.24 -10.19
N GLN A 286 24.90 -27.35 -9.61
CA GLN A 286 25.37 -26.61 -8.42
C GLN A 286 26.60 -25.75 -8.75
N GLY A 287 26.73 -25.31 -10.01
CA GLY A 287 27.85 -24.48 -10.46
C GLY A 287 27.82 -23.05 -9.93
N ARG A 288 28.96 -22.38 -10.03
CA ARG A 288 29.21 -20.99 -9.59
C ARG A 288 28.18 -19.99 -10.13
N TYR A 289 27.60 -20.28 -11.30
CA TYR A 289 26.64 -19.42 -11.99
C TYR A 289 25.23 -20.02 -12.08
N ALA A 290 24.93 -21.13 -11.39
CA ALA A 290 23.64 -21.83 -11.51
C ALA A 290 22.43 -20.94 -11.17
N THR A 291 22.48 -20.17 -10.07
CA THR A 291 21.40 -19.24 -9.71
C THR A 291 21.22 -18.14 -10.77
N SER A 292 22.33 -17.64 -11.33
CA SER A 292 22.28 -16.62 -12.38
C SER A 292 21.74 -17.16 -13.70
N ALA A 293 22.18 -18.34 -14.15
CA ALA A 293 21.68 -18.99 -15.35
C ALA A 293 20.17 -19.29 -15.28
N ASN A 294 19.67 -19.73 -14.11
CA ASN A 294 18.22 -19.86 -13.86
C ASN A 294 17.49 -18.51 -13.98
N GLY A 295 18.06 -17.42 -13.45
CA GLY A 295 17.50 -16.07 -13.60
C GLY A 295 17.49 -15.57 -15.05
N LEU A 296 18.59 -15.77 -15.79
CA LEU A 296 18.71 -15.36 -17.18
C LEU A 296 17.77 -16.15 -18.12
N LEU A 297 17.41 -17.39 -17.78
CA LEU A 297 16.38 -18.12 -18.51
C LEU A 297 14.98 -17.46 -18.43
N ARG A 298 14.66 -16.72 -17.36
CA ARG A 298 13.41 -15.91 -17.31
C ARG A 298 13.44 -14.78 -18.31
N ARG A 299 14.58 -14.07 -18.39
CA ARG A 299 14.81 -13.01 -19.39
C ARG A 299 14.76 -13.55 -20.82
N VAL A 300 15.31 -14.75 -21.06
CA VAL A 300 15.20 -15.45 -22.34
C VAL A 300 13.74 -15.73 -22.71
N ALA A 301 12.94 -16.26 -21.78
CA ALA A 301 11.53 -16.57 -22.02
C ALA A 301 10.70 -15.30 -22.30
N TRP A 302 10.94 -14.24 -21.52
CA TRP A 302 10.32 -12.91 -21.69
C TRP A 302 10.63 -12.30 -23.06
N LEU A 303 11.91 -12.19 -23.43
CA LEU A 303 12.33 -11.65 -24.73
C LEU A 303 11.83 -12.50 -25.91
N GLY A 304 11.58 -13.79 -25.69
CA GLY A 304 11.01 -14.70 -26.69
C GLY A 304 9.48 -14.70 -26.77
N GLY A 305 8.77 -13.96 -25.91
CA GLY A 305 7.30 -13.99 -25.83
C GLY A 305 6.72 -15.35 -25.38
N ASN A 306 7.53 -16.22 -24.75
CA ASN A 306 7.12 -17.58 -24.39
C ASN A 306 6.44 -17.60 -23.01
N VAL A 307 5.15 -17.26 -22.98
CA VAL A 307 4.32 -17.19 -21.77
C VAL A 307 4.36 -18.49 -20.97
N THR A 308 4.25 -19.65 -21.61
CA THR A 308 4.31 -20.97 -20.93
C THR A 308 5.63 -21.15 -20.19
N GLN A 309 6.77 -21.01 -20.90
CA GLN A 309 8.08 -21.15 -20.28
C GLN A 309 8.33 -20.10 -19.20
N GLN A 310 7.89 -18.87 -19.41
CA GLN A 310 8.08 -17.77 -18.48
C GLN A 310 7.29 -17.99 -17.17
N ALA A 311 6.02 -18.41 -17.28
CA ALA A 311 5.19 -18.77 -16.13
C ALA A 311 5.80 -19.93 -15.32
N ASP A 312 6.23 -21.00 -15.99
CA ASP A 312 6.85 -22.14 -15.32
C ASP A 312 8.14 -21.74 -14.60
N LEU A 313 8.97 -20.88 -15.20
CA LEU A 313 10.21 -20.41 -14.57
C LEU A 313 9.95 -19.48 -13.37
N TYR A 314 8.93 -18.62 -13.38
CA TYR A 314 8.57 -17.83 -12.20
C TYR A 314 8.02 -18.71 -11.07
N GLY A 315 7.13 -19.66 -11.38
CA GLY A 315 6.59 -20.60 -10.39
C GLY A 315 7.70 -21.37 -9.68
N HIS A 316 8.68 -21.89 -10.45
CA HIS A 316 9.85 -22.56 -9.88
C HIS A 316 10.78 -21.62 -9.09
N ALA A 317 10.95 -20.37 -9.53
CA ALA A 317 11.82 -19.40 -8.87
C ALA A 317 11.26 -18.96 -7.51
N LEU A 318 9.95 -18.71 -7.43
CA LEU A 318 9.27 -18.35 -6.18
C LEU A 318 9.22 -19.55 -5.21
N ALA A 319 8.84 -20.74 -5.70
CA ALA A 319 8.78 -21.96 -4.88
C ALA A 319 10.11 -22.33 -4.22
N ARG A 320 11.24 -22.00 -4.87
CA ARG A 320 12.60 -22.24 -4.35
C ARG A 320 13.24 -21.00 -3.74
N TRP A 321 12.54 -19.87 -3.65
CA TRP A 321 13.12 -18.62 -3.17
C TRP A 321 13.64 -18.78 -1.74
N SER A 322 14.75 -18.09 -1.45
CA SER A 322 15.29 -17.92 -0.11
C SER A 322 16.18 -16.67 -0.07
N PRO A 323 16.24 -15.95 1.06
CA PRO A 323 17.08 -14.76 1.19
C PRO A 323 18.59 -15.08 1.12
N ALA A 324 18.98 -16.33 1.38
CA ALA A 324 20.39 -16.75 1.42
C ALA A 324 20.93 -17.25 0.06
N THR A 325 20.07 -17.76 -0.83
CA THR A 325 20.49 -18.48 -2.04
C THR A 325 19.92 -17.93 -3.35
N SER A 326 18.96 -17.01 -3.30
CA SER A 326 18.33 -16.44 -4.50
C SER A 326 19.12 -15.24 -5.01
N ASN A 327 19.18 -15.06 -6.34
CA ASN A 327 19.93 -13.99 -6.98
C ASN A 327 19.23 -12.61 -6.94
N VAL A 328 17.98 -12.55 -6.46
CA VAL A 328 17.17 -11.32 -6.34
C VAL A 328 16.34 -11.36 -5.04
N PRO A 329 16.09 -10.21 -4.39
CA PRO A 329 15.11 -10.10 -3.31
C PRO A 329 13.71 -10.52 -3.75
N LEU A 330 12.89 -11.03 -2.83
CA LEU A 330 11.56 -11.53 -3.14
C LEU A 330 10.65 -10.47 -3.79
N ILE A 331 10.67 -9.25 -3.25
CA ILE A 331 9.89 -8.11 -3.77
C ILE A 331 10.27 -7.82 -5.24
N GLN A 332 11.56 -7.92 -5.58
CA GLN A 332 12.03 -7.75 -6.96
C GLN A 332 11.56 -8.91 -7.86
N LEU A 333 11.60 -10.15 -7.39
CA LEU A 333 11.12 -11.30 -8.16
C LEU A 333 9.61 -11.24 -8.42
N ALA A 334 8.83 -10.77 -7.44
CA ALA A 334 7.39 -10.56 -7.59
C ALA A 334 7.09 -9.41 -8.57
N ASN A 335 7.82 -8.29 -8.48
CA ASN A 335 7.79 -7.21 -9.48
C ASN A 335 8.13 -7.71 -10.90
N GLU A 336 9.13 -8.59 -11.02
CA GLU A 336 9.55 -9.18 -12.30
C GLU A 336 8.42 -10.03 -12.92
N LEU A 337 7.77 -10.88 -12.12
CA LEU A 337 6.59 -11.65 -12.54
C LEU A 337 5.46 -10.72 -13.02
N ASP A 338 5.10 -9.73 -12.22
CA ASP A 338 3.96 -8.84 -12.48
C ASP A 338 4.18 -8.01 -13.77
N SER A 339 5.30 -7.28 -13.84
CA SER A 339 5.60 -6.39 -14.98
C SER A 339 5.98 -7.11 -16.27
N LYS A 340 6.63 -8.29 -16.21
CA LYS A 340 7.18 -8.97 -17.40
C LYS A 340 6.36 -10.16 -17.88
N LEU A 341 5.49 -10.72 -17.04
CA LEU A 341 4.52 -11.75 -17.45
C LEU A 341 3.10 -11.19 -17.44
N LEU A 342 2.57 -10.77 -16.28
CA LEU A 342 1.13 -10.50 -16.11
C LEU A 342 0.64 -9.29 -16.91
N PHE A 343 1.48 -8.27 -17.06
CA PHE A 343 1.23 -7.07 -17.88
C PHE A 343 2.09 -7.00 -19.15
N GLY A 344 2.66 -8.13 -19.59
CA GLY A 344 3.39 -8.21 -20.86
C GLY A 344 2.47 -8.24 -22.08
N THR A 345 2.93 -7.71 -23.23
CA THR A 345 2.13 -7.63 -24.48
C THR A 345 1.67 -8.99 -25.01
N GLU A 346 2.48 -10.03 -24.81
CA GLU A 346 2.22 -11.38 -25.32
C GLU A 346 1.35 -12.23 -24.37
N PHE A 347 0.86 -11.67 -23.25
CA PHE A 347 0.22 -12.43 -22.18
C PHE A 347 -1.08 -13.13 -22.62
N ASP A 348 -1.13 -14.45 -22.45
CA ASP A 348 -2.33 -15.27 -22.65
C ASP A 348 -2.47 -16.31 -21.53
N ALA A 349 -3.47 -16.12 -20.67
CA ALA A 349 -3.77 -17.01 -19.54
C ALA A 349 -4.06 -18.47 -19.94
N ARG A 350 -4.39 -18.75 -21.20
CA ARG A 350 -4.58 -20.12 -21.72
C ARG A 350 -3.27 -20.88 -21.88
N GLN A 351 -2.14 -20.17 -22.04
CA GLN A 351 -0.81 -20.76 -22.22
C GLN A 351 -0.15 -21.19 -20.90
N ILE A 352 -0.65 -20.70 -19.75
CA ILE A 352 -0.11 -20.98 -18.43
C ILE A 352 -0.48 -22.41 -17.99
N GLN A 353 0.52 -23.20 -17.61
CA GLN A 353 0.35 -24.56 -17.06
C GLN A 353 0.61 -24.63 -15.55
N SER A 354 1.51 -23.78 -15.02
CA SER A 354 1.78 -23.67 -13.58
C SER A 354 0.51 -23.31 -12.78
N PRO A 355 0.04 -24.17 -11.85
CA PRO A 355 -1.22 -23.94 -11.12
C PRO A 355 -1.21 -22.65 -10.28
N THR A 356 -0.08 -22.32 -9.67
CA THR A 356 0.02 -21.15 -8.77
C THR A 356 0.08 -19.83 -9.53
N VAL A 357 0.78 -19.80 -10.68
CA VAL A 357 0.79 -18.63 -11.56
C VAL A 357 -0.59 -18.41 -12.16
N LEU A 358 -1.27 -19.50 -12.56
CA LEU A 358 -2.64 -19.45 -13.06
C LEU A 358 -3.64 -18.94 -12.00
N ALA A 359 -3.55 -19.43 -10.77
CA ALA A 359 -4.36 -18.94 -9.66
C ALA A 359 -4.11 -17.45 -9.35
N THR A 360 -2.88 -16.96 -9.51
CA THR A 360 -2.56 -15.53 -9.36
C THR A 360 -3.26 -14.68 -10.44
N VAL A 361 -3.30 -15.20 -11.67
CA VAL A 361 -4.05 -14.61 -12.80
C VAL A 361 -5.56 -14.66 -12.57
N ASP A 362 -6.09 -15.78 -12.08
CA ASP A 362 -7.53 -15.92 -11.82
C ASP A 362 -7.98 -14.96 -10.72
N LEU A 363 -7.21 -14.80 -9.63
CA LEU A 363 -7.48 -13.80 -8.59
C LEU A 363 -7.45 -12.36 -9.15
N LEU A 364 -6.48 -12.04 -10.02
CA LEU A 364 -6.45 -10.76 -10.74
C LEU A 364 -7.72 -10.54 -11.58
N ARG A 365 -8.17 -11.57 -12.30
CA ARG A 365 -9.38 -11.54 -13.16
C ARG A 365 -10.70 -11.61 -12.39
N MET A 366 -10.66 -11.91 -11.08
CA MET A 366 -11.83 -11.87 -10.18
C MET A 366 -12.07 -10.49 -9.56
N ARG A 367 -11.17 -9.51 -9.73
CA ARG A 367 -11.33 -8.14 -9.21
C ARG A 367 -12.62 -7.51 -9.75
N THR A 368 -13.46 -7.00 -8.85
CA THR A 368 -14.59 -6.16 -9.25
C THR A 368 -14.05 -4.82 -9.76
N SER A 369 -14.39 -4.46 -10.99
CA SER A 369 -13.89 -3.24 -11.63
C SER A 369 -14.59 -2.00 -11.09
N ASP A 370 -13.81 -0.98 -10.73
CA ASP A 370 -14.31 0.40 -10.83
C ASP A 370 -14.59 0.70 -12.31
N ASN A 371 -15.76 1.29 -12.60
CA ASN A 371 -16.31 1.49 -13.95
C ASN A 371 -15.52 2.49 -14.84
N SER A 372 -14.32 2.91 -14.45
CA SER A 372 -13.52 3.93 -15.15
C SER A 372 -12.64 3.39 -16.28
N ASP A 373 -12.30 2.09 -16.29
CA ASP A 373 -11.33 1.52 -17.22
C ASP A 373 -11.93 0.40 -18.08
N SER A 374 -12.59 0.79 -19.17
CA SER A 374 -13.18 -0.11 -20.17
C SER A 374 -12.17 -1.01 -20.93
N SER A 375 -10.87 -0.82 -20.74
CA SER A 375 -9.83 -1.66 -21.35
C SER A 375 -9.61 -2.98 -20.60
N ARG A 376 -10.09 -3.09 -19.35
CA ARG A 376 -9.91 -4.31 -18.55
C ARG A 376 -10.88 -5.40 -18.98
N SER A 377 -10.32 -6.59 -19.20
CA SER A 377 -11.07 -7.79 -19.59
C SER A 377 -12.22 -8.11 -18.63
N LYS A 378 -13.33 -8.63 -19.18
CA LYS A 378 -14.50 -9.10 -18.40
C LYS A 378 -14.07 -9.97 -17.21
N PRO A 379 -14.74 -9.87 -16.04
CA PRO A 379 -14.47 -10.72 -14.89
C PRO A 379 -14.50 -12.21 -15.26
N LEU A 380 -13.62 -13.00 -14.64
CA LEU A 380 -13.54 -14.44 -14.86
C LEU A 380 -14.90 -15.11 -14.65
N THR A 381 -15.38 -15.82 -15.68
CA THR A 381 -16.65 -16.56 -15.60
C THR A 381 -16.48 -17.91 -14.90
N LEU A 382 -17.58 -18.46 -14.37
CA LEU A 382 -17.56 -19.78 -13.73
C LEU A 382 -17.15 -20.88 -14.72
N ASP A 383 -17.64 -20.83 -15.95
CA ASP A 383 -17.34 -21.83 -16.98
C ASP A 383 -15.86 -21.80 -17.39
N GLU A 384 -15.28 -20.60 -17.54
CA GLU A 384 -13.84 -20.44 -17.78
C GLU A 384 -13.02 -21.01 -16.63
N LEU A 385 -13.39 -20.73 -15.37
CA LEU A 385 -12.72 -21.27 -14.19
C LEU A 385 -12.86 -22.79 -14.09
N GLN A 386 -14.05 -23.33 -14.36
CA GLN A 386 -14.29 -24.78 -14.33
C GLN A 386 -13.52 -25.53 -15.42
N ALA A 387 -13.39 -24.96 -16.61
CA ALA A 387 -12.59 -25.51 -17.70
C ALA A 387 -11.09 -25.62 -17.33
N GLN A 388 -10.61 -24.88 -16.33
CA GLN A 388 -9.20 -24.93 -15.92
C GLN A 388 -8.83 -26.17 -15.09
N LYS A 389 -9.82 -26.93 -14.57
CA LYS A 389 -9.60 -28.04 -13.62
C LYS A 389 -8.43 -28.98 -13.96
N PRO A 390 -8.20 -29.42 -15.22
CA PRO A 390 -7.06 -30.29 -15.55
C PRO A 390 -5.69 -29.69 -15.22
N ARG A 391 -5.54 -28.35 -15.33
CA ARG A 391 -4.29 -27.64 -15.00
C ARG A 391 -3.99 -27.60 -13.51
N PHE A 392 -4.99 -27.87 -12.67
CA PHE A 392 -4.86 -27.94 -11.21
C PHE A 392 -4.79 -29.39 -10.68
N ALA A 393 -4.56 -30.40 -11.53
CA ALA A 393 -4.51 -31.81 -11.10
C ALA A 393 -3.52 -32.08 -9.94
N ASN A 394 -2.39 -31.36 -9.90
CA ASN A 394 -1.38 -31.46 -8.85
C ASN A 394 -1.60 -30.47 -7.69
N ALA A 395 -2.68 -29.68 -7.70
CA ALA A 395 -3.02 -28.68 -6.68
C ALA A 395 -4.56 -28.54 -6.50
N PRO A 396 -5.31 -29.63 -6.22
CA PRO A 396 -6.77 -29.62 -6.19
C PRO A 396 -7.34 -28.64 -5.15
N ALA A 397 -6.74 -28.57 -3.95
CA ALA A 397 -7.18 -27.64 -2.90
C ALA A 397 -7.07 -26.16 -3.31
N LEU A 398 -6.15 -25.80 -4.21
CA LEU A 398 -6.04 -24.45 -4.76
C LEU A 398 -7.16 -24.15 -5.76
N TYR A 399 -7.56 -25.14 -6.56
CA TYR A 399 -8.71 -25.04 -7.45
C TYR A 399 -10.04 -24.92 -6.69
N ASP A 400 -10.23 -25.72 -5.64
CA ASP A 400 -11.41 -25.64 -4.78
C ASP A 400 -11.48 -24.28 -4.07
N TYR A 401 -10.33 -23.73 -3.65
CA TYR A 401 -10.23 -22.37 -3.11
C TYR A 401 -10.58 -21.28 -4.14
N LEU A 402 -10.16 -21.40 -5.41
CA LEU A 402 -10.54 -20.45 -6.46
C LEU A 402 -12.04 -20.50 -6.76
N LEU A 403 -12.62 -21.71 -6.85
CA LEU A 403 -14.07 -21.88 -7.02
C LEU A 403 -14.85 -21.27 -5.86
N ALA A 404 -14.42 -21.52 -4.63
CA ALA A 404 -15.01 -20.90 -3.44
C ALA A 404 -14.88 -19.37 -3.47
N THR A 405 -13.72 -18.84 -3.92
CA THR A 405 -13.49 -17.39 -4.03
C THR A 405 -14.47 -16.77 -5.02
N TRP A 406 -14.64 -17.41 -6.18
CA TRP A 406 -15.64 -17.02 -7.17
C TRP A 406 -17.06 -17.06 -6.58
N TYR A 407 -17.44 -18.12 -5.87
CA TYR A 407 -18.77 -18.25 -5.28
C TYR A 407 -19.06 -17.21 -4.18
N VAL A 408 -18.09 -16.80 -3.37
CA VAL A 408 -18.31 -15.73 -2.37
C VAL A 408 -18.36 -14.35 -3.05
N GLN A 409 -17.36 -14.01 -3.87
CA GLN A 409 -17.17 -12.63 -4.32
C GLN A 409 -17.97 -12.25 -5.58
N ILE A 410 -18.27 -13.20 -6.46
CA ILE A 410 -18.92 -12.96 -7.76
C ILE A 410 -20.27 -13.69 -7.86
N GLY A 411 -20.29 -14.99 -7.52
CA GLY A 411 -21.46 -15.84 -7.67
C GLY A 411 -22.52 -15.69 -6.58
N HIS A 412 -22.14 -15.13 -5.42
CA HIS A 412 -22.96 -15.01 -4.20
C HIS A 412 -23.68 -16.31 -3.79
N LYS A 413 -22.94 -17.42 -3.77
CA LYS A 413 -23.39 -18.77 -3.38
C LYS A 413 -22.57 -19.30 -2.19
N PRO A 414 -22.77 -18.75 -0.97
CA PRO A 414 -21.96 -19.11 0.19
C PRO A 414 -21.97 -20.61 0.50
N ASP A 415 -23.11 -21.29 0.40
CA ASP A 415 -23.21 -22.73 0.67
C ASP A 415 -22.36 -23.58 -0.30
N ALA A 416 -22.23 -23.14 -1.55
CA ALA A 416 -21.36 -23.79 -2.54
C ALA A 416 -19.87 -23.59 -2.21
N ALA A 417 -19.50 -22.45 -1.62
CA ALA A 417 -18.15 -22.24 -1.08
C ALA A 417 -17.90 -23.08 0.18
N LEU A 418 -18.87 -23.16 1.10
CA LEU A 418 -18.76 -23.96 2.33
C LEU A 418 -18.59 -25.47 2.08
N ALA A 419 -19.14 -25.97 0.98
CA ALA A 419 -18.99 -27.36 0.53
C ALA A 419 -17.59 -27.67 -0.06
N LEU A 420 -16.87 -26.66 -0.53
CA LEU A 420 -15.51 -26.79 -1.08
C LEU A 420 -14.41 -26.52 -0.05
N LEU A 421 -14.68 -25.65 0.93
CA LEU A 421 -13.66 -25.19 1.87
C LEU A 421 -13.46 -26.16 3.04
N PRO A 422 -12.20 -26.43 3.44
CA PRO A 422 -11.90 -27.35 4.54
C PRO A 422 -12.46 -26.85 5.86
N GLN A 423 -12.71 -27.76 6.79
CA GLN A 423 -13.01 -27.41 8.19
C GLN A 423 -11.80 -26.72 8.84
N ALA A 424 -12.02 -26.08 10.00
CA ALA A 424 -10.95 -25.47 10.77
C ALA A 424 -9.83 -26.49 11.07
N PRO A 425 -8.55 -26.15 10.83
CA PRO A 425 -7.43 -27.01 11.20
C PRO A 425 -7.24 -27.00 12.72
N THR A 426 -6.64 -28.07 13.25
CA THR A 426 -6.07 -28.09 14.61
C THR A 426 -4.62 -27.62 14.63
N GLU A 427 -3.97 -27.59 13.47
CA GLU A 427 -2.58 -27.19 13.29
C GLU A 427 -2.44 -25.67 13.05
N PRO A 428 -1.27 -25.09 13.35
CA PRO A 428 -0.97 -23.69 13.10
C PRO A 428 -1.16 -23.29 11.63
N LEU A 429 -1.66 -22.06 11.42
CA LEU A 429 -1.99 -21.57 10.09
C LEU A 429 -0.75 -21.19 9.29
N ASP A 430 -0.59 -21.78 8.10
CA ASP A 430 0.13 -21.13 7.01
C ASP A 430 -0.77 -20.07 6.32
N TYR A 431 -0.23 -19.29 5.38
CA TYR A 431 -1.04 -18.26 4.71
C TYR A 431 -2.12 -18.81 3.79
N PHE A 432 -1.98 -20.04 3.26
CA PHE A 432 -3.01 -20.66 2.43
C PHE A 432 -4.17 -21.20 3.27
N ALA A 433 -3.88 -21.86 4.40
CA ALA A 433 -4.85 -22.26 5.40
C ALA A 433 -5.62 -21.05 5.95
N LEU A 434 -4.93 -19.94 6.27
CA LEU A 434 -5.59 -18.69 6.65
C LEU A 434 -6.51 -18.18 5.51
N SER A 435 -6.08 -18.26 4.25
CA SER A 435 -6.91 -17.85 3.10
C SER A 435 -8.19 -18.68 2.97
N GLN A 436 -8.09 -20.01 3.11
CA GLN A 436 -9.22 -20.92 3.09
C GLN A 436 -10.19 -20.66 4.24
N GLN A 437 -9.67 -20.47 5.47
CA GLN A 437 -10.51 -20.25 6.65
C GLN A 437 -11.13 -18.84 6.69
N ALA A 438 -10.41 -17.81 6.22
CA ALA A 438 -10.97 -16.47 6.03
C ALA A 438 -12.16 -16.51 5.05
N LEU A 439 -12.00 -17.20 3.93
CA LEU A 439 -13.09 -17.35 2.97
C LEU A 439 -14.25 -18.19 3.51
N ARG A 440 -13.97 -19.18 4.37
CA ARG A 440 -14.98 -20.01 5.04
C ARG A 440 -15.82 -19.17 5.99
N GLY A 441 -15.20 -18.35 6.83
CA GLY A 441 -15.94 -17.47 7.75
C GLY A 441 -16.75 -16.40 7.02
N PHE A 442 -16.27 -15.89 5.88
CA PHE A 442 -17.08 -15.00 5.04
C PHE A 442 -18.33 -15.73 4.51
N ALA A 443 -18.18 -16.96 4.02
CA ALA A 443 -19.32 -17.75 3.56
C ALA A 443 -20.27 -18.17 4.70
N LEU A 444 -19.79 -18.37 5.93
CA LEU A 444 -20.64 -18.58 7.10
C LEU A 444 -21.46 -17.33 7.44
N GLU A 445 -20.83 -16.15 7.46
CA GLU A 445 -21.53 -14.86 7.65
C GLU A 445 -22.57 -14.60 6.54
N ASP A 446 -22.19 -14.82 5.27
CA ASP A 446 -23.04 -14.56 4.10
C ASP A 446 -24.21 -15.56 3.97
N SER A 447 -24.11 -16.74 4.61
CA SER A 447 -25.21 -17.72 4.75
C SER A 447 -26.05 -17.51 6.03
N GLY A 448 -25.86 -16.39 6.74
CA GLY A 448 -26.59 -16.07 7.97
C GLY A 448 -26.12 -16.85 9.21
N GLN A 449 -25.03 -17.61 9.11
CA GLN A 449 -24.45 -18.42 10.19
C GLN A 449 -23.37 -17.62 10.97
N ALA A 450 -23.67 -16.35 11.29
CA ALA A 450 -22.72 -15.41 11.87
C ALA A 450 -22.06 -15.90 13.17
N ASP A 451 -22.78 -16.63 14.03
CA ASP A 451 -22.23 -17.22 15.26
C ASP A 451 -21.23 -18.36 15.00
N LYS A 452 -21.42 -19.14 13.93
CA LYS A 452 -20.43 -20.15 13.52
C LYS A 452 -19.17 -19.49 12.99
N ALA A 453 -19.28 -18.35 12.30
CA ALA A 453 -18.13 -17.55 11.90
C ALA A 453 -17.43 -16.92 13.13
N ARG A 454 -18.20 -16.42 14.10
CA ARG A 454 -17.68 -15.90 15.38
C ARG A 454 -16.83 -16.94 16.11
N GLN A 455 -17.35 -18.17 16.21
CA GLN A 455 -16.64 -19.31 16.81
C GLN A 455 -15.38 -19.65 16.00
N LEU A 456 -15.49 -19.76 14.68
CA LEU A 456 -14.35 -19.98 13.78
C LEU A 456 -13.25 -18.93 13.98
N TRP A 457 -13.58 -17.65 14.06
CA TRP A 457 -12.59 -16.59 14.30
C TRP A 457 -11.91 -16.73 15.67
N ARG A 458 -12.67 -17.06 16.72
CA ARG A 458 -12.11 -17.32 18.07
C ARG A 458 -11.14 -18.51 18.05
N ASP A 459 -11.50 -19.61 17.39
CA ASP A 459 -10.70 -20.85 17.33
C ASP A 459 -9.42 -20.71 16.50
N LEU A 460 -9.41 -19.82 15.49
CA LEU A 460 -8.25 -19.59 14.63
C LEU A 460 -7.20 -18.66 15.23
N ILE A 461 -7.57 -17.71 16.11
CA ILE A 461 -6.61 -16.74 16.69
C ILE A 461 -5.43 -17.41 17.41
N PRO A 462 -5.61 -18.48 18.21
CA PRO A 462 -4.50 -19.24 18.81
C PRO A 462 -3.57 -19.94 17.80
N LEU A 463 -4.04 -20.19 16.57
CA LEU A 463 -3.30 -20.90 15.52
C LEU A 463 -2.43 -19.96 14.65
N ALA A 464 -2.56 -18.65 14.82
CA ALA A 464 -1.77 -17.65 14.10
C ALA A 464 -0.29 -17.66 14.55
N LYS A 465 0.64 -17.83 13.59
CA LYS A 465 2.09 -17.83 13.83
C LYS A 465 2.88 -16.81 13.02
N PHE A 466 2.42 -16.46 11.82
CA PHE A 466 3.12 -15.56 10.91
C PHE A 466 2.62 -14.12 11.01
N ARG A 467 3.41 -13.17 10.47
CA ARG A 467 3.10 -11.73 10.54
C ARG A 467 1.70 -11.44 9.99
N PHE A 468 0.98 -10.53 10.65
CA PHE A 468 -0.39 -10.10 10.34
C PHE A 468 -1.52 -11.14 10.46
N GLN A 469 -1.23 -12.44 10.61
CA GLN A 469 -2.28 -13.46 10.72
C GLN A 469 -3.20 -13.21 11.93
N ARG A 470 -2.60 -12.90 13.09
CA ARG A 470 -3.35 -12.66 14.32
C ARG A 470 -4.19 -11.39 14.21
N GLU A 471 -3.60 -10.31 13.70
CA GLU A 471 -4.27 -9.02 13.54
C GLU A 471 -5.40 -9.07 12.52
N ALA A 472 -5.28 -9.90 11.48
CA ALA A 472 -6.37 -10.17 10.55
C ALA A 472 -7.54 -10.92 11.22
N LEU A 473 -7.25 -11.97 11.98
CA LEU A 473 -8.28 -12.77 12.66
C LEU A 473 -8.97 -11.99 13.79
N GLU A 474 -8.21 -11.19 14.55
CA GLU A 474 -8.77 -10.25 15.54
C GLU A 474 -9.66 -9.18 14.87
N LEU A 475 -9.29 -8.69 13.67
CA LEU A 475 -10.13 -7.77 12.89
C LEU A 475 -11.43 -8.43 12.44
N ALA A 476 -11.37 -9.65 11.91
CA ALA A 476 -12.54 -10.41 11.49
C ALA A 476 -13.51 -10.67 12.65
N LEU A 477 -12.98 -11.10 13.81
CA LEU A 477 -13.77 -11.30 15.02
C LEU A 477 -14.38 -9.99 15.52
N ALA A 478 -13.61 -8.90 15.55
CA ALA A 478 -14.09 -7.61 16.01
C ALA A 478 -15.23 -7.06 15.14
N ILE A 479 -15.13 -7.19 13.81
CA ILE A 479 -16.21 -6.84 12.87
C ILE A 479 -17.44 -7.72 13.13
N ASN A 480 -17.27 -9.03 13.28
CA ASN A 480 -18.36 -9.98 13.53
C ASN A 480 -19.08 -9.73 14.88
N LEU A 481 -18.33 -9.36 15.93
CA LEU A 481 -18.88 -8.92 17.21
C LEU A 481 -19.63 -7.59 17.08
N GLU A 482 -19.06 -6.62 16.37
CA GLU A 482 -19.66 -5.30 16.13
C GLU A 482 -21.01 -5.41 15.40
N GLN A 483 -21.06 -6.15 14.27
CA GLN A 483 -22.27 -6.36 13.48
C GLN A 483 -23.37 -7.11 14.24
N ALA A 484 -23.00 -7.95 15.20
CA ALA A 484 -23.94 -8.68 16.06
C ALA A 484 -24.40 -7.89 17.30
N GLY A 485 -23.88 -6.68 17.52
CA GLY A 485 -24.16 -5.90 18.73
C GLY A 485 -23.39 -6.37 19.98
N LEU A 486 -22.47 -7.33 19.85
CA LEU A 486 -21.73 -7.93 20.96
C LEU A 486 -20.37 -7.24 21.20
N VAL A 487 -20.34 -5.91 21.19
CA VAL A 487 -19.10 -5.13 21.32
C VAL A 487 -18.43 -5.35 22.69
N ASN A 488 -19.21 -5.60 23.74
CA ASN A 488 -18.70 -5.90 25.09
C ASN A 488 -17.75 -7.10 25.10
N ASP A 489 -18.06 -8.16 24.33
CA ASP A 489 -17.28 -9.39 24.25
C ASP A 489 -15.84 -9.16 23.73
N ALA A 490 -15.60 -8.08 22.98
CA ALA A 490 -14.26 -7.71 22.52
C ALA A 490 -13.36 -7.21 23.68
N PHE A 491 -13.97 -6.84 24.81
CA PHE A 491 -13.32 -6.29 26.01
C PHE A 491 -13.46 -7.18 27.26
N ALA A 492 -14.09 -8.36 27.13
CA ALA A 492 -14.08 -9.38 28.17
C ALA A 492 -12.63 -9.83 28.47
N ASP A 493 -12.38 -10.30 29.70
CA ASP A 493 -11.05 -10.71 30.15
C ASP A 493 -10.46 -11.87 29.33
N ASP A 494 -11.33 -12.77 28.83
CA ASP A 494 -11.00 -13.90 27.96
C ASP A 494 -11.03 -13.57 26.47
N SER A 495 -11.32 -12.31 26.09
CA SER A 495 -11.41 -11.89 24.69
C SER A 495 -10.09 -12.13 23.95
N PRO A 496 -10.09 -12.84 22.80
CA PRO A 496 -8.89 -12.99 22.00
C PRO A 496 -8.58 -11.72 21.17
N VAL A 497 -9.52 -10.76 21.07
CA VAL A 497 -9.29 -9.43 20.46
C VAL A 497 -8.51 -8.56 21.45
N GLN A 498 -7.21 -8.40 21.22
CA GLN A 498 -6.27 -7.71 22.12
C GLN A 498 -5.57 -6.51 21.46
N ASN A 499 -5.66 -6.38 20.14
CA ASN A 499 -5.10 -5.27 19.36
C ASN A 499 -5.68 -3.92 19.81
N ALA A 500 -4.81 -3.01 20.22
CA ALA A 500 -5.17 -1.72 20.79
C ALA A 500 -5.90 -0.80 19.80
N ALA A 501 -5.52 -0.79 18.52
CA ALA A 501 -6.19 0.03 17.51
C ALA A 501 -7.60 -0.48 17.22
N ILE A 502 -7.79 -1.80 17.12
CA ILE A 502 -9.11 -2.42 16.93
C ILE A 502 -10.03 -2.07 18.09
N ARG A 503 -9.57 -2.27 19.34
CA ARG A 503 -10.31 -1.86 20.54
C ARG A 503 -10.59 -0.35 20.57
N ALA A 504 -9.64 0.50 20.19
CA ALA A 504 -9.87 1.95 20.15
C ALA A 504 -10.89 2.38 19.08
N VAL A 505 -11.00 1.69 17.94
CA VAL A 505 -12.10 1.93 16.98
C VAL A 505 -13.44 1.52 17.59
N LEU A 506 -13.54 0.33 18.20
CA LEU A 506 -14.78 -0.13 18.84
C LEU A 506 -15.27 0.80 19.94
N LEU A 507 -14.38 1.31 20.82
CA LEU A 507 -14.74 2.31 21.84
C LEU A 507 -15.31 3.57 21.19
N ARG A 508 -14.58 4.17 20.25
CA ARG A 508 -14.99 5.43 19.60
C ARG A 508 -16.32 5.31 18.84
N ARG A 509 -16.47 4.27 18.03
CA ARG A 509 -17.57 4.11 17.06
C ARG A 509 -18.74 3.32 17.65
N ALA A 510 -18.51 2.11 18.13
CA ALA A 510 -19.57 1.14 18.37
C ALA A 510 -20.07 1.08 19.82
N ALA A 511 -19.20 1.30 20.82
CA ALA A 511 -19.51 1.09 22.24
C ALA A 511 -20.69 1.91 22.79
N ASN A 512 -21.41 1.33 23.76
CA ASN A 512 -22.42 1.99 24.59
C ASN A 512 -21.80 2.72 25.79
N ALA A 513 -22.61 3.44 26.57
CA ALA A 513 -22.14 4.21 27.72
C ALA A 513 -21.49 3.33 28.80
N ASP A 514 -22.09 2.18 29.12
CA ASP A 514 -21.63 1.31 30.21
C ASP A 514 -20.26 0.68 29.91
N LEU A 515 -20.03 0.23 28.67
CA LEU A 515 -18.73 -0.28 28.24
C LEU A 515 -17.65 0.82 28.31
N LEU A 516 -17.98 2.04 27.87
CA LEU A 516 -17.06 3.17 27.93
C LEU A 516 -16.71 3.53 29.38
N ARG A 517 -17.71 3.58 30.26
CA ARG A 517 -17.55 3.84 31.70
C ARG A 517 -16.74 2.76 32.41
N ALA A 518 -16.96 1.48 32.05
CA ALA A 518 -16.19 0.36 32.56
C ALA A 518 -14.72 0.41 32.09
N GLN A 519 -14.47 0.65 30.80
CA GLN A 519 -13.10 0.71 30.26
C GLN A 519 -12.33 1.97 30.67
N ALA A 520 -13.00 3.09 30.95
CA ALA A 520 -12.39 4.26 31.57
C ALA A 520 -11.84 3.96 32.98
N GLN A 521 -12.54 3.12 33.74
CA GLN A 521 -12.18 2.76 35.12
C GLN A 521 -11.29 1.50 35.22
N ASN A 522 -11.24 0.66 34.19
CA ASN A 522 -10.50 -0.60 34.18
C ASN A 522 -8.98 -0.39 34.41
N PRO A 523 -8.39 -0.82 35.55
CA PRO A 523 -6.96 -0.63 35.81
C PRO A 523 -6.07 -1.55 34.97
N ALA A 524 -6.60 -2.64 34.41
CA ALA A 524 -5.87 -3.53 33.51
C ALA A 524 -5.83 -3.01 32.06
N ALA A 525 -6.67 -2.04 31.70
CA ALA A 525 -6.62 -1.40 30.39
C ALA A 525 -5.44 -0.41 30.32
N GLY A 526 -4.70 -0.44 29.19
CA GLY A 526 -3.61 0.50 28.95
C GLY A 526 -4.10 1.95 28.93
N GLY A 527 -3.30 2.88 29.46
CA GLY A 527 -3.71 4.28 29.70
C GLY A 527 -4.44 4.94 28.53
N ALA A 528 -3.87 4.86 27.32
CA ALA A 528 -4.49 5.45 26.12
C ALA A 528 -5.85 4.84 25.73
N LEU A 529 -6.14 3.58 26.07
CA LEU A 529 -7.47 2.98 25.87
C LEU A 529 -8.48 3.53 26.90
N ARG A 530 -8.06 3.72 28.16
CA ARG A 530 -8.90 4.35 29.19
C ARG A 530 -9.22 5.80 28.83
N ASP A 531 -8.22 6.55 28.39
CA ASP A 531 -8.37 7.93 27.91
C ASP A 531 -9.31 8.00 26.69
N THR A 532 -9.18 7.05 25.75
CA THR A 532 -10.08 6.92 24.59
C THR A 532 -11.52 6.62 25.00
N ALA A 533 -11.71 5.72 25.98
CA ALA A 533 -13.02 5.38 26.51
C ALA A 533 -13.67 6.58 27.22
N LEU A 534 -12.95 7.24 28.12
CA LEU A 534 -13.43 8.39 28.89
C LEU A 534 -13.71 9.60 27.98
N TYR A 535 -12.83 9.89 27.02
CA TYR A 535 -13.06 10.94 26.02
C TYR A 535 -14.35 10.68 25.23
N THR A 536 -14.56 9.43 24.79
CA THR A 536 -15.75 9.07 24.00
C THR A 536 -17.02 9.13 24.84
N LEU A 537 -16.96 8.70 26.11
CA LEU A 537 -18.07 8.79 27.07
C LEU A 537 -18.51 10.24 27.23
N LEU A 538 -17.61 11.08 27.76
CA LEU A 538 -17.88 12.48 28.07
C LEU A 538 -18.31 13.28 26.83
N TYR A 539 -17.71 13.00 25.68
CA TYR A 539 -18.11 13.63 24.43
C TYR A 539 -19.56 13.26 24.06
N LYS A 540 -19.90 11.97 24.03
CA LYS A 540 -21.23 11.51 23.61
C LYS A 540 -22.31 11.87 24.63
N GLU A 541 -22.02 11.88 25.93
CA GLU A 541 -22.97 12.31 26.95
C GLU A 541 -23.32 13.80 26.80
N LEU A 542 -22.30 14.67 26.75
CA LEU A 542 -22.46 16.11 26.58
C LEU A 542 -23.17 16.48 25.27
N THR A 543 -22.89 15.77 24.18
CA THR A 543 -23.45 16.11 22.85
C THR A 543 -24.80 15.46 22.57
N ARG A 544 -25.18 14.39 23.27
CA ARG A 544 -26.44 13.67 23.08
C ARG A 544 -27.44 13.89 24.22
N SER A 545 -27.22 14.94 25.02
CA SER A 545 -28.09 15.42 26.10
C SER A 545 -28.22 14.50 27.33
N HIS A 546 -27.25 13.61 27.57
CA HIS A 546 -27.10 12.87 28.84
C HIS A 546 -26.31 13.73 29.84
N TYR A 547 -26.85 14.91 30.15
CA TYR A 547 -26.14 15.93 30.91
C TYR A 547 -25.91 15.55 32.38
N ALA A 548 -26.80 14.74 32.97
CA ALA A 548 -26.69 14.30 34.36
C ALA A 548 -25.50 13.33 34.52
N GLU A 549 -25.42 12.39 33.58
CA GLU A 549 -24.38 11.38 33.43
C GLU A 549 -23.03 12.07 33.19
N PHE A 550 -22.96 13.00 32.23
CA PHE A 550 -21.77 13.81 31.98
C PHE A 550 -21.24 14.52 33.24
N ILE A 551 -22.13 15.12 34.05
CA ILE A 551 -21.74 15.85 35.27
C ILE A 551 -21.16 14.89 36.33
N ALA A 552 -21.62 13.64 36.36
CA ALA A 552 -21.11 12.59 37.24
C ALA A 552 -19.78 12.02 36.72
N ASP A 553 -19.73 11.55 35.47
CA ASP A 553 -18.56 10.90 34.88
C ASP A 553 -17.41 11.86 34.60
N ALA A 554 -17.65 13.18 34.49
CA ALA A 554 -16.57 14.17 34.42
C ALA A 554 -15.65 14.12 35.66
N ALA A 555 -16.11 13.57 36.80
CA ALA A 555 -15.27 13.34 37.98
C ALA A 555 -14.23 12.21 37.80
N LEU A 556 -14.36 11.35 36.77
CA LEU A 556 -13.36 10.36 36.42
C LEU A 556 -12.08 11.00 35.85
N VAL A 557 -12.16 12.24 35.34
CA VAL A 557 -11.01 13.03 34.92
C VAL A 557 -10.25 13.51 36.16
N SER A 558 -9.21 12.78 36.53
CA SER A 558 -8.46 12.96 37.78
C SER A 558 -6.96 13.19 37.55
N GLY A 559 -6.29 13.79 38.56
CA GLY A 559 -4.86 14.07 38.50
C GLY A 559 -4.50 15.08 37.41
N THR A 560 -3.42 14.80 36.66
CA THR A 560 -3.06 15.56 35.46
C THR A 560 -3.69 14.89 34.24
N PRO A 561 -4.75 15.45 33.64
CA PRO A 561 -5.46 14.81 32.54
C PRO A 561 -4.62 14.77 31.25
N ALA A 562 -4.78 13.68 30.49
CA ALA A 562 -4.29 13.58 29.12
C ALA A 562 -4.86 14.71 28.23
N ASP A 563 -4.12 15.12 27.21
CA ASP A 563 -4.49 16.27 26.37
C ASP A 563 -5.93 16.24 25.82
N PRO A 564 -6.46 15.10 25.32
CA PRO A 564 -7.85 15.03 24.84
C PRO A 564 -8.91 15.27 25.92
N LEU A 565 -8.59 15.02 27.20
CA LEU A 565 -9.54 15.13 28.33
C LEU A 565 -9.57 16.54 28.93
N LYS A 566 -8.52 17.34 28.75
CA LYS A 566 -8.41 18.73 29.27
C LYS A 566 -9.65 19.60 28.99
N PRO A 567 -10.28 19.58 27.80
CA PRO A 567 -11.43 20.44 27.51
C PRO A 567 -12.64 20.22 28.41
N PHE A 568 -12.86 19.01 28.94
CA PHE A 568 -14.04 18.70 29.77
C PHE A 568 -13.94 19.28 31.20
N VAL A 569 -12.72 19.52 31.68
CA VAL A 569 -12.43 20.09 33.02
C VAL A 569 -11.87 21.51 32.97
N ALA A 570 -11.72 22.08 31.77
CA ALA A 570 -11.23 23.44 31.59
C ALA A 570 -12.24 24.48 32.09
N SER A 571 -11.72 25.55 32.70
CA SER A 571 -12.49 26.76 32.98
C SER A 571 -13.05 27.34 31.68
N GLY A 572 -14.26 27.93 31.75
CA GLY A 572 -14.91 28.58 30.61
C GLY A 572 -14.02 29.65 29.96
N ALA A 573 -14.07 29.70 28.62
CA ALA A 573 -13.19 30.55 27.82
C ALA A 573 -13.96 31.52 26.92
N LYS A 574 -13.29 32.61 26.55
CA LYS A 574 -13.75 33.54 25.52
C LYS A 574 -13.22 33.10 24.16
N THR A 575 -14.13 32.87 23.21
CA THR A 575 -13.80 32.53 21.82
C THR A 575 -13.06 33.69 21.13
N GLU A 576 -12.28 33.39 20.08
CA GLU A 576 -11.65 34.37 19.18
C GLU A 576 -12.66 35.37 18.58
N ASP A 577 -13.89 34.92 18.39
CA ASP A 577 -14.99 35.74 17.91
C ASP A 577 -15.51 36.74 18.94
N GLY A 578 -15.16 36.57 20.22
CA GLY A 578 -15.49 37.46 21.34
C GLY A 578 -16.65 36.98 22.22
N TYR A 579 -17.22 35.80 21.94
CA TYR A 579 -18.31 35.19 22.71
C TYR A 579 -17.76 34.40 23.90
N THR A 580 -18.32 34.57 25.10
CA THR A 580 -17.81 33.96 26.35
C THR A 580 -18.67 32.79 26.79
N CYS A 581 -18.07 31.61 26.85
CA CYS A 581 -18.71 30.37 27.30
C CYS A 581 -18.25 29.95 28.70
N PRO A 582 -19.12 29.34 29.52
CA PRO A 582 -18.75 28.80 30.82
C PRO A 582 -18.07 27.42 30.64
N SER A 583 -17.77 26.69 31.72
CA SER A 583 -17.12 25.37 31.61
C SER A 583 -18.05 24.33 30.97
N ALA A 584 -17.52 23.21 30.48
CA ALA A 584 -18.34 22.12 29.94
C ALA A 584 -19.37 21.60 30.97
N ARG A 585 -18.98 21.54 32.25
CA ARG A 585 -19.86 21.19 33.38
C ARG A 585 -21.03 22.18 33.55
N ASP A 586 -20.75 23.48 33.43
CA ASP A 586 -21.78 24.52 33.54
C ASP A 586 -22.73 24.50 32.33
N ILE A 587 -22.21 24.27 31.12
CA ILE A 587 -23.01 24.10 29.90
C ILE A 587 -23.99 22.94 30.09
N ALA A 588 -23.51 21.79 30.57
CA ALA A 588 -24.35 20.63 30.86
C ALA A 588 -25.40 20.93 31.93
N ALA A 589 -25.02 21.56 33.05
CA ALA A 589 -25.94 21.90 34.13
C ALA A 589 -27.04 22.88 33.68
N THR A 590 -26.70 23.88 32.85
CA THR A 590 -27.67 24.81 32.26
C THR A 590 -28.61 24.09 31.30
N LEU A 591 -28.10 23.26 30.39
CA LEU A 591 -28.93 22.55 29.40
C LEU A 591 -29.76 21.41 30.00
N GLN A 592 -29.35 20.86 31.14
CA GLN A 592 -30.16 19.93 31.93
C GLN A 592 -31.41 20.61 32.51
N GLN A 593 -31.29 21.85 32.96
CA GLN A 593 -32.40 22.63 33.52
C GLN A 593 -33.29 23.25 32.43
N ASN A 594 -32.67 23.74 31.35
CA ASN A 594 -33.35 24.33 30.20
C ASN A 594 -32.67 23.86 28.88
N PRO A 595 -33.18 22.80 28.23
CA PRO A 595 -32.64 22.31 26.96
C PRO A 595 -32.68 23.31 25.81
N ALA A 596 -33.48 24.39 25.93
CA ALA A 596 -33.58 25.47 24.96
C ALA A 596 -32.72 26.70 25.31
N ASP A 597 -31.87 26.64 26.35
CA ASP A 597 -31.09 27.80 26.78
C ASP A 597 -30.18 28.33 25.66
N ALA A 598 -30.37 29.60 25.30
CA ALA A 598 -29.73 30.23 24.15
C ALA A 598 -28.19 30.24 24.26
N LYS A 599 -27.67 30.45 25.46
CA LYS A 599 -26.24 30.51 25.71
C LYS A 599 -25.64 29.11 25.83
N GLY A 600 -26.32 28.20 26.51
CA GLY A 600 -25.97 26.78 26.60
C GLY A 600 -25.84 26.15 25.21
N LEU A 601 -26.83 26.32 24.34
CA LEU A 601 -26.84 25.76 22.98
C LEU A 601 -25.72 26.33 22.11
N ASN A 602 -25.51 27.65 22.13
CA ASN A 602 -24.39 28.28 21.43
C ASN A 602 -23.03 27.78 21.94
N CYS A 603 -22.88 27.62 23.26
CA CYS A 603 -21.64 27.19 23.87
C CYS A 603 -21.34 25.70 23.71
N LEU A 604 -22.36 24.83 23.68
CA LEU A 604 -22.21 23.42 23.29
C LEU A 604 -21.76 23.32 21.82
N ALA A 605 -22.36 24.12 20.93
CA ALA A 605 -21.96 24.15 19.52
C ALA A 605 -20.53 24.69 19.32
N GLU A 606 -20.08 25.65 20.14
CA GLU A 606 -18.68 26.10 20.14
C GLU A 606 -17.72 25.09 20.77
N PHE A 607 -18.11 24.40 21.85
CA PHE A 607 -17.32 23.31 22.45
C PHE A 607 -16.99 22.24 21.40
N VAL A 608 -18.01 21.78 20.66
CA VAL A 608 -17.87 20.81 19.57
C VAL A 608 -17.04 21.35 18.40
N ARG A 609 -16.99 22.67 18.20
CA ARG A 609 -16.20 23.28 17.13
C ARG A 609 -14.72 23.38 17.49
N VAL A 610 -14.39 23.83 18.71
CA VAL A 610 -12.98 24.03 19.14
C VAL A 610 -12.34 22.72 19.60
N ASN A 611 -13.16 21.77 20.05
CA ASN A 611 -12.79 20.38 20.28
C ASN A 611 -13.51 19.52 19.23
N PRO A 612 -13.14 19.65 17.93
CA PRO A 612 -13.75 18.84 16.89
C PRO A 612 -13.52 17.37 17.20
N LEU A 613 -14.42 16.53 16.68
CA LEU A 613 -14.21 15.10 16.64
C LEU A 613 -12.79 14.81 16.14
N THR A 614 -12.01 14.01 16.86
CA THR A 614 -11.01 13.22 16.15
C THR A 614 -11.75 12.47 15.03
N ALA A 615 -11.19 12.41 13.82
CA ALA A 615 -11.93 12.00 12.62
C ALA A 615 -12.61 10.60 12.70
N ASN A 616 -12.21 9.81 13.70
CA ASN A 616 -12.72 8.49 14.05
C ASN A 616 -13.85 8.46 15.13
N LEU A 617 -14.57 9.55 15.43
CA LEU A 617 -15.80 9.52 16.26
C LEU A 617 -17.15 9.36 15.52
N GLU A 618 -17.60 10.27 14.62
CA GLU A 618 -18.95 10.20 13.99
C GLU A 618 -19.03 10.35 12.45
N GLY A 619 -17.90 10.40 11.72
CA GLY A 619 -17.86 10.35 10.26
C GLY A 619 -17.86 8.92 9.68
N ASP A 620 -18.14 8.78 8.38
CA ASP A 620 -18.18 7.47 7.72
C ASP A 620 -16.77 6.84 7.58
N VAL A 621 -16.62 5.56 7.96
CA VAL A 621 -15.36 4.80 7.80
C VAL A 621 -15.19 4.19 6.42
N VAL A 622 -16.25 4.13 5.61
CA VAL A 622 -16.25 3.50 4.28
C VAL A 622 -15.88 4.55 3.24
N PRO A 623 -14.72 4.43 2.56
CA PRO A 623 -14.36 5.32 1.46
C PRO A 623 -15.47 5.47 0.41
N PRO A 624 -15.66 6.67 -0.18
CA PRO A 624 -16.72 6.91 -1.16
C PRO A 624 -16.68 5.95 -2.38
N TRP A 625 -15.50 5.50 -2.79
CA TRP A 625 -15.36 4.57 -3.92
C TRP A 625 -16.08 3.23 -3.70
N MET A 626 -16.04 2.65 -2.50
CA MET A 626 -16.82 1.44 -2.19
C MET A 626 -18.34 1.64 -2.22
N ARG A 627 -18.80 2.87 -1.94
CA ARG A 627 -20.23 3.22 -1.98
C ARG A 627 -20.71 3.59 -3.38
N ASN A 628 -19.80 4.00 -4.26
CA ASN A 628 -20.09 4.36 -5.65
C ASN A 628 -20.20 3.16 -6.60
N ALA A 629 -20.00 1.93 -6.10
CA ALA A 629 -20.58 0.75 -6.72
C ALA A 629 -22.10 0.98 -6.85
N SER A 630 -22.59 1.11 -8.09
CA SER A 630 -23.94 1.58 -8.48
C SER A 630 -25.08 1.18 -7.54
N ALA A 631 -26.14 1.99 -7.40
CA ALA A 631 -27.24 1.82 -6.42
C ALA A 631 -27.80 0.39 -6.17
N ALA A 632 -27.70 -0.54 -7.13
CA ALA A 632 -27.96 -1.98 -6.93
C ALA A 632 -26.99 -2.70 -5.95
N ASN A 633 -25.85 -2.10 -5.62
CA ASN A 633 -24.79 -2.61 -4.75
C ASN A 633 -24.72 -1.87 -3.40
N ALA A 634 -25.58 -0.89 -3.13
CA ALA A 634 -25.59 -0.17 -1.85
C ALA A 634 -25.84 -1.09 -0.63
N ALA A 635 -26.49 -2.24 -0.85
CA ALA A 635 -26.69 -3.31 0.14
C ALA A 635 -25.48 -4.27 0.27
N ARG A 636 -24.34 -3.96 -0.34
CA ARG A 636 -23.19 -4.88 -0.52
C ARG A 636 -21.83 -4.26 -0.15
N VAL A 637 -21.84 -3.15 0.60
CA VAL A 637 -20.63 -2.64 1.24
C VAL A 637 -20.12 -3.71 2.22
N PRO A 638 -18.87 -4.18 2.11
CA PRO A 638 -18.37 -5.20 3.02
C PRO A 638 -18.35 -4.71 4.48
N PRO A 639 -18.73 -5.56 5.46
CA PRO A 639 -18.61 -5.24 6.88
C PRO A 639 -17.21 -4.70 7.22
N THR A 640 -17.18 -3.48 7.74
CA THR A 640 -15.96 -2.68 7.98
C THR A 640 -15.96 -2.22 9.44
N LEU A 641 -14.82 -2.30 10.12
CA LEU A 641 -14.73 -2.02 11.55
C LEU A 641 -15.05 -0.55 11.85
N GLY A 642 -16.01 -0.32 12.74
CA GLY A 642 -16.51 1.01 13.10
C GLY A 642 -17.62 1.53 12.18
N ALA A 643 -18.13 0.70 11.25
CA ALA A 643 -19.24 1.07 10.35
C ALA A 643 -20.62 0.71 10.89
N ALA A 644 -20.72 -0.10 11.96
CA ALA A 644 -22.02 -0.47 12.52
C ALA A 644 -22.66 0.73 13.25
N PRO A 645 -24.00 0.75 13.43
CA PRO A 645 -24.67 1.74 14.26
C PRO A 645 -24.08 1.77 15.68
N SER A 646 -23.79 2.97 16.18
CA SER A 646 -23.29 3.17 17.55
C SER A 646 -24.34 2.69 18.55
N GLN A 647 -23.94 1.85 19.52
CA GLN A 647 -24.82 1.39 20.60
C GLN A 647 -25.05 2.45 21.69
N PHE A 648 -24.32 3.56 21.63
CA PHE A 648 -24.54 4.70 22.50
C PHE A 648 -25.86 5.39 22.13
N ALA A 649 -26.75 5.62 23.11
CA ALA A 649 -28.08 6.18 22.88
C ALA A 649 -28.05 7.67 22.45
N GLY A 650 -28.99 8.07 21.59
CA GLY A 650 -29.09 9.42 21.05
C GLY A 650 -28.40 9.60 19.69
N LYS A 651 -28.76 10.65 18.97
CA LYS A 651 -28.28 10.92 17.60
C LYS A 651 -26.94 11.68 17.60
N PRO A 652 -26.11 11.55 16.56
CA PRO A 652 -24.99 12.46 16.29
C PRO A 652 -25.39 13.93 16.40
N TYR A 653 -24.50 14.77 16.94
CA TYR A 653 -24.83 16.15 17.27
C TYR A 653 -24.59 17.12 16.11
N GLU A 654 -25.63 17.83 15.71
CA GLU A 654 -25.61 18.80 14.61
C GLU A 654 -25.51 20.23 15.19
N ARG A 655 -24.33 20.86 15.13
CA ARG A 655 -24.14 22.27 15.56
C ARG A 655 -25.17 23.22 14.93
N MET A 656 -25.59 22.94 13.69
CA MET A 656 -26.60 23.71 12.98
C MET A 656 -27.95 23.74 13.72
N SER A 657 -28.39 22.63 14.31
CA SER A 657 -29.70 22.59 14.99
C SER A 657 -29.71 23.53 16.20
N SER A 658 -28.62 23.57 16.97
CA SER A 658 -28.46 24.50 18.09
C SER A 658 -28.55 25.94 17.65
N TYR A 659 -27.78 26.35 16.63
CA TYR A 659 -27.86 27.74 16.13
C TYR A 659 -29.26 28.09 15.59
N VAL A 660 -29.94 27.17 14.90
CA VAL A 660 -31.31 27.39 14.39
C VAL A 660 -32.32 27.57 15.52
N THR A 661 -32.23 26.77 16.60
CA THR A 661 -33.07 26.93 17.80
C THR A 661 -32.86 28.31 18.43
N VAL A 662 -31.61 28.76 18.61
CA VAL A 662 -31.31 30.08 19.19
C VAL A 662 -31.74 31.24 18.27
N MET A 663 -31.62 31.09 16.95
CA MET A 663 -32.14 32.09 16.00
C MET A 663 -33.66 32.24 16.08
N ALA A 664 -34.38 31.14 16.35
CA ALA A 664 -35.85 31.10 16.42
C ALA A 664 -36.41 31.62 17.75
N ASP A 665 -35.69 31.48 18.87
CA ASP A 665 -36.14 32.00 20.16
C ASP A 665 -36.21 33.54 20.15
N ALA A 666 -37.43 34.08 20.29
CA ALA A 666 -37.66 35.53 20.32
C ALA A 666 -37.21 36.18 21.64
N GLN A 667 -37.13 35.41 22.74
CA GLN A 667 -36.79 35.88 24.09
C GLN A 667 -35.30 35.75 24.42
N ALA A 668 -34.56 34.96 23.65
CA ALA A 668 -33.11 34.84 23.75
C ALA A 668 -32.39 36.19 23.71
N ASN A 669 -31.32 36.32 24.50
CA ASN A 669 -30.51 37.55 24.57
C ASN A 669 -30.08 38.00 23.16
N PRO A 670 -30.19 39.30 22.81
CA PRO A 670 -29.81 39.80 21.50
C PRO A 670 -28.39 39.41 21.05
N ASN A 671 -27.44 39.28 21.98
CA ASN A 671 -26.09 38.82 21.68
C ASN A 671 -26.03 37.32 21.34
N ASP A 672 -26.79 36.47 22.04
CA ASP A 672 -26.83 35.04 21.76
C ASP A 672 -27.47 34.76 20.40
N ARG A 673 -28.52 35.50 20.05
CA ARG A 673 -29.15 35.44 18.72
C ARG A 673 -28.21 35.94 17.62
N ALA A 674 -27.57 37.09 17.82
CA ALA A 674 -26.59 37.63 16.87
C ALA A 674 -25.41 36.67 16.64
N TYR A 675 -24.94 36.00 17.71
CA TYR A 675 -23.91 34.99 17.62
C TYR A 675 -24.39 33.74 16.88
N ALA A 676 -25.60 33.25 17.14
CA ALA A 676 -26.17 32.10 16.44
C ALA A 676 -26.29 32.34 14.93
N TYR A 677 -26.80 33.50 14.51
CA TYR A 677 -26.83 33.92 13.09
C TYR A 677 -25.43 33.91 12.46
N TYR A 678 -24.46 34.53 13.14
CA TYR A 678 -23.07 34.57 12.70
C TYR A 678 -22.47 33.17 12.51
N ARG A 679 -22.69 32.30 13.51
CA ARG A 679 -22.18 30.94 13.51
C ARG A 679 -22.83 30.07 12.44
N ALA A 680 -24.14 30.14 12.28
CA ALA A 680 -24.90 29.40 11.27
C ALA A 680 -24.45 29.75 9.84
N ILE A 681 -24.11 31.02 9.56
CA ILE A 681 -23.58 31.43 8.25
C ILE A 681 -22.12 30.98 8.09
N ARG A 682 -21.30 31.06 9.15
CA ARG A 682 -19.92 30.53 9.17
C ARG A 682 -19.82 29.02 8.98
N CYS A 683 -20.91 28.26 9.15
CA CYS A 683 -20.96 26.82 8.83
C CYS A 683 -20.69 26.49 7.36
N TYR A 684 -20.75 27.50 6.47
CA TYR A 684 -20.55 27.37 5.04
C TYR A 684 -19.20 27.96 4.56
N ALA A 685 -18.33 28.33 5.50
CA ALA A 685 -17.08 29.03 5.21
C ALA A 685 -15.89 28.06 5.15
N PRO A 686 -15.00 28.14 4.14
CA PRO A 686 -15.04 28.99 2.95
C PRO A 686 -15.74 28.33 1.74
N ALA A 687 -16.01 27.02 1.79
CA ALA A 687 -16.31 26.18 0.62
C ALA A 687 -17.77 26.25 0.11
N GLY A 688 -18.69 26.83 0.88
CA GLY A 688 -20.12 26.91 0.54
C GLY A 688 -20.98 25.69 0.90
N SER A 689 -20.36 24.64 1.46
CA SER A 689 -20.98 23.41 1.98
C SER A 689 -21.16 23.46 3.50
N ASN A 690 -22.23 22.86 4.03
CA ASN A 690 -22.49 22.83 5.47
C ASN A 690 -21.54 21.91 6.27
N GLU A 691 -20.64 22.48 7.08
CA GLU A 691 -19.73 21.77 8.00
C GLU A 691 -20.30 21.59 9.44
N CYS A 692 -21.54 22.04 9.69
CA CYS A 692 -22.16 22.01 11.02
C CYS A 692 -23.11 20.83 11.26
N GLY A 693 -23.18 19.86 10.34
CA GLY A 693 -24.14 18.77 10.38
C GLY A 693 -25.57 19.22 10.01
N GLY A 694 -26.45 18.25 9.77
CA GLY A 694 -27.81 18.50 9.32
C GLY A 694 -27.92 18.82 7.83
N LYS A 695 -29.16 19.04 7.37
CA LYS A 695 -29.47 19.33 5.96
C LYS A 695 -28.83 20.65 5.51
N ASP A 696 -28.24 20.65 4.32
CA ASP A 696 -27.70 21.85 3.70
C ASP A 696 -28.82 22.89 3.47
N VAL A 697 -28.52 24.15 3.81
CA VAL A 697 -29.50 25.24 3.76
C VAL A 697 -29.26 26.11 2.52
N PRO A 698 -30.25 26.28 1.63
CA PRO A 698 -30.09 27.02 0.38
C PRO A 698 -29.62 28.48 0.58
N LYS A 699 -28.83 28.98 -0.38
CA LYS A 699 -28.18 30.30 -0.32
C LYS A 699 -29.13 31.48 -0.08
N ASN A 700 -30.38 31.41 -0.54
CA ASN A 700 -31.39 32.44 -0.26
C ASN A 700 -31.83 32.48 1.21
N VAL A 701 -31.78 31.36 1.93
CA VAL A 701 -32.01 31.30 3.38
C VAL A 701 -30.78 31.82 4.13
N ARG A 702 -29.57 31.43 3.70
CA ARG A 702 -28.29 31.97 4.22
C ARG A 702 -28.21 33.49 4.05
N LYS A 703 -28.71 34.03 2.93
CA LYS A 703 -28.88 35.47 2.72
C LYS A 703 -29.83 36.10 3.73
N ARG A 704 -31.02 35.52 3.95
CA ARG A 704 -31.99 36.06 4.94
C ARG A 704 -31.39 36.11 6.34
N TRP A 705 -30.66 35.07 6.76
CA TRP A 705 -29.91 35.08 8.01
C TRP A 705 -28.87 36.21 8.08
N PHE A 706 -28.13 36.44 7.00
CA PHE A 706 -27.16 37.54 6.91
C PHE A 706 -27.83 38.91 6.98
N ASP A 707 -28.91 39.12 6.22
CA ASP A 707 -29.68 40.36 6.21
C ASP A 707 -30.26 40.64 7.62
N THR A 708 -30.80 39.62 8.30
CA THR A 708 -31.31 39.74 9.68
C THR A 708 -30.20 40.09 10.67
N LEU A 709 -29.02 39.46 10.59
CA LEU A 709 -27.86 39.80 11.41
C LEU A 709 -27.44 41.26 11.21
N LYS A 710 -27.39 41.72 9.95
CA LYS A 710 -26.97 43.06 9.57
C LYS A 710 -27.98 44.14 9.95
N ALA A 711 -29.28 43.87 9.85
CA ALA A 711 -30.34 44.84 10.14
C ALA A 711 -30.70 44.88 11.63
N SER A 712 -31.02 43.73 12.23
CA SER A 712 -31.54 43.66 13.60
C SER A 712 -30.46 43.69 14.68
N TYR A 713 -29.21 43.37 14.33
CA TYR A 713 -28.10 43.27 15.28
C TYR A 713 -26.83 44.01 14.82
N ALA A 714 -26.99 45.10 14.05
CA ALA A 714 -25.93 45.90 13.43
C ALA A 714 -24.80 46.32 14.40
N GLY A 715 -25.15 46.63 15.66
CA GLY A 715 -24.20 47.02 16.70
C GLY A 715 -23.35 45.88 17.28
N SER A 716 -23.68 44.62 16.96
CA SER A 716 -22.91 43.47 17.45
C SER A 716 -21.58 43.31 16.71
N VAL A 717 -20.54 42.87 17.44
CA VAL A 717 -19.21 42.59 16.84
C VAL A 717 -19.28 41.52 15.74
N TRP A 718 -20.25 40.62 15.80
CA TRP A 718 -20.44 39.55 14.82
C TRP A 718 -21.08 40.05 13.52
N ALA A 719 -22.07 40.94 13.62
CA ALA A 719 -22.61 41.65 12.46
C ALA A 719 -21.53 42.49 11.76
N GLN A 720 -20.60 43.09 12.51
CA GLN A 720 -19.47 43.84 11.95
C GLN A 720 -18.43 42.91 11.30
N LYS A 721 -18.06 41.80 11.95
CA LYS A 721 -17.07 40.83 11.44
C LYS A 721 -17.53 40.08 10.18
N LEU A 722 -18.81 39.73 10.07
CA LEU A 722 -19.29 38.90 8.94
C LEU A 722 -19.37 39.69 7.63
N ARG A 723 -18.55 39.33 6.64
CA ARG A 723 -18.52 40.02 5.33
C ARG A 723 -19.37 39.35 4.26
N TYR A 724 -19.52 38.04 4.32
CA TYR A 724 -20.13 37.22 3.27
C TYR A 724 -21.19 36.28 3.83
N TYR A 725 -22.10 35.87 2.95
CA TYR A 725 -22.90 34.65 3.09
C TYR A 725 -22.56 33.78 1.87
N TRP A 726 -21.98 32.62 2.14
CA TRP A 726 -21.49 31.70 1.12
C TRP A 726 -22.62 31.13 0.27
#